data_AF-A0A8S2ASY8-F1
#
_entry.id   AF-A0A8S2ASY8-F1
#
_cell.length_a   1.000
_cell.length_b   1.000
_cell.length_c   1.000
_cell.angle_alpha   90.00
_cell.angle_beta   90.00
_cell.angle_gamma   90.00
#
_symmetry.space_group_name_H-M   'P 1'
#
loop_
_entity.id
_entity.type
_entity.pdbx_description
1 polymer ?
#
loop_
_entity_poly.entity_id
_entity_poly.type
_entity_poly.pdbx_seq_one_letter_code
_entity_poly.pdbx_strand_id
1 'polypeptide(L)'
;MKLTDDNEEVTMNGTREVETAEEEISSPCSLVIEAFPVKRSIIVGYALTSKKIKSFLQPKLEGLARNKGILFVAIDQNRPLSEQGPFDIVLHKQIGKEWRRILEEFRLAHPDVTVLDPPDAILHLRNRQSMLQCVADMNLSDSYGRVGVPKQLVIKRDASSIPEAVNKAGLRLPLVAKPLVADGSAKSHELSLAYDQHALLKLEPPLVLQEFVNHGGVLFKVYIVGEAIRVVRRFSLPDVSRRELSEAAGVFRFPRVSCAAASADDADLDPNIAGKIFFIATDMAKIFLVAINNVLILVAELPPRPLLERLAKELRRGLHHTNEEQEKIILNPNFEDGLNNWTGRACKIVLHESMDGGKIVPLSGKVFAAATQRKDTWNGIQQEISGRFQRKRVYEVTAVVRIFGNNVTSATVQATLWVLNANQREQYIVIANVQATDKNWVELKGKFVIHGSPSRVILYLEGPPSGSDILLNSLVVKHAKRNRPSPPPFYENPGFGVNIVENSEVVNGATQPWFTLGNCKLSVGQGAPRTLPPMARDTLGPHKPLSGNYILVTNRTQTWMGPAQMITEKLKLFLTYQVSAWVKIGVGVSGSSMSPQNVNIALSVDNQWVNGGQIEVTVGDTWHEIGGSFRLEKQPQNVMVYVQGPAAGIDLMIAALQIFPVDRRERVRCLKRQVDQVRKRDIVLKFSGLDEDSFDLFPYIVKVKQTYNSFPVGTCINRTDIDNEDFVDFFTKNFNWAVFGNELKWYSTEAERGKVNYQDADDMLDLCIGNNINVRGHCIFWEVESTVQPWVRQLNKTDLMNAVQKRLTNLLTRYKGKFKHYDVNNEMLHGSFYQDKLGKGVRALMFNIAHKLDPSPLLFVNDYHVEDGDDTRSSPEKYIKLVLDLEAQGATVGGIGIQGHIDSPVGAIVCSALDKLSVLGRPIWFTELDVSSSNEYVRGEDLEVMLWEAFAHPAVEGIMLWGFWELSMSRENANLVEGEGEVNEAGKRFLEVKQEWLSHAYGIINDESEFTFKGYHGTYAVEICTPAGIVLKTFVVEKGDTPLIISIDLSSL
;
A
#
# COMPACT_ATOMS: atom_id res chain seq x y z
N MET A 1 -72.10 -12.52 -3.76
CA MET A 1 -73.56 -12.68 -3.65
C MET A 1 -74.03 -11.70 -2.59
N LYS A 2 -74.75 -10.64 -3.00
CA LYS A 2 -75.69 -9.75 -2.27
C LYS A 2 -75.27 -9.20 -0.88
N LEU A 3 -75.08 -7.87 -0.72
CA LEU A 3 -76.08 -6.84 -0.29
C LEU A 3 -76.46 -7.03 1.20
N THR A 4 -76.47 -6.07 2.13
CA THR A 4 -77.00 -4.67 2.22
C THR A 4 -76.59 -4.15 3.63
N ASP A 5 -76.12 -2.91 3.83
CA ASP A 5 -76.86 -1.65 4.15
C ASP A 5 -77.52 -1.51 5.54
N ASP A 6 -77.41 -0.28 6.06
CA ASP A 6 -78.26 0.44 7.04
C ASP A 6 -78.14 0.12 8.55
N ASN A 7 -78.28 1.05 9.51
CA ASN A 7 -78.22 2.51 9.63
C ASN A 7 -78.46 2.85 11.14
N GLU A 8 -78.29 4.12 11.52
CA GLU A 8 -78.91 4.84 12.66
C GLU A 8 -78.28 4.92 14.07
N GLU A 9 -77.78 6.15 14.30
CA GLU A 9 -77.70 7.02 15.48
C GLU A 9 -78.61 6.77 16.70
N VAL A 10 -78.06 7.01 17.90
CA VAL A 10 -78.71 7.83 18.95
C VAL A 10 -77.66 8.64 19.71
N THR A 11 -77.89 9.94 19.80
CA THR A 11 -77.16 10.98 20.54
C THR A 11 -77.66 11.11 21.99
N MET A 12 -76.80 11.55 22.93
CA MET A 12 -77.08 12.65 23.89
C MET A 12 -75.95 12.83 24.92
N ASN A 13 -75.68 14.12 25.17
CA ASN A 13 -74.58 14.74 25.91
C ASN A 13 -74.74 14.81 27.44
N GLY A 14 -73.62 15.08 28.12
CA GLY A 14 -73.53 15.83 29.38
C GLY A 14 -73.04 14.97 30.55
N THR A 15 -72.10 15.37 31.42
CA THR A 15 -71.47 16.67 31.70
C THR A 15 -70.23 16.41 32.57
N ARG A 16 -69.27 17.34 32.50
CA ARG A 16 -67.98 17.44 33.21
C ARG A 16 -68.08 17.19 34.72
N GLU A 17 -67.06 16.59 35.33
CA GLU A 17 -65.92 17.24 36.02
C GLU A 17 -65.07 16.19 36.77
N VAL A 18 -63.92 16.64 37.27
CA VAL A 18 -63.04 16.07 38.34
C VAL A 18 -61.66 15.58 37.87
N GLU A 19 -60.68 16.43 38.15
CA GLU A 19 -59.28 16.10 38.42
C GLU A 19 -59.17 15.45 39.81
N THR A 20 -58.39 14.36 39.94
CA THR A 20 -57.13 14.31 40.70
C THR A 20 -56.45 12.94 40.54
N ALA A 21 -55.12 12.96 40.62
CA ALA A 21 -54.17 11.92 40.24
C ALA A 21 -53.94 10.84 41.31
N GLU A 22 -53.50 9.65 40.88
CA GLU A 22 -52.40 8.88 41.51
C GLU A 22 -51.95 7.70 40.60
N GLU A 23 -50.66 7.34 40.74
CA GLU A 23 -49.79 6.51 39.90
C GLU A 23 -49.95 4.99 40.10
N GLU A 24 -49.74 4.17 39.04
CA GLU A 24 -48.67 3.13 38.95
C GLU A 24 -48.82 2.12 37.76
N ILE A 25 -47.71 1.92 37.02
CA ILE A 25 -47.14 0.68 36.39
C ILE A 25 -47.69 0.10 35.05
N SER A 26 -47.03 0.52 33.95
CA SER A 26 -46.32 -0.17 32.83
C SER A 26 -46.83 -1.36 31.97
N SER A 27 -46.98 -1.07 30.65
CA SER A 27 -46.48 -1.73 29.39
C SER A 27 -46.90 -3.17 28.98
N PRO A 28 -47.11 -3.49 27.67
CA PRO A 28 -46.13 -3.27 26.57
C PRO A 28 -46.63 -2.69 25.22
N CYS A 29 -45.68 -2.05 24.53
CA CYS A 29 -45.43 -1.95 23.07
C CYS A 29 -46.27 -1.01 22.17
N SER A 30 -45.64 0.10 21.73
CA SER A 30 -45.83 0.73 20.42
C SER A 30 -44.54 1.43 19.95
N LEU A 31 -44.23 1.27 18.67
CA LEU A 31 -43.04 1.73 17.93
C LEU A 31 -42.65 3.21 18.18
N VAL A 32 -41.38 3.45 18.49
CA VAL A 32 -40.74 4.77 18.43
C VAL A 32 -39.76 4.78 17.26
N ILE A 33 -39.97 5.74 16.36
CA ILE A 33 -39.03 6.14 15.31
C ILE A 33 -37.90 6.91 16.00
N GLU A 34 -36.69 6.34 16.04
CA GLU A 34 -35.50 7.09 16.44
C GLU A 34 -35.13 8.11 15.36
N ALA A 35 -35.08 9.38 15.76
CA ALA A 35 -34.69 10.50 14.90
C ALA A 35 -33.17 10.45 14.61
N PHE A 36 -32.81 10.57 13.33
CA PHE A 36 -31.43 10.75 12.89
C PHE A 36 -30.81 12.03 13.51
N PRO A 37 -29.50 12.06 13.83
CA PRO A 37 -28.84 13.29 14.25
C PRO A 37 -28.81 14.29 13.10
N VAL A 38 -29.40 15.47 13.30
CA VAL A 38 -29.35 16.58 12.33
C VAL A 38 -27.89 17.05 12.20
N LYS A 39 -27.33 16.93 11.01
CA LYS A 39 -25.99 17.42 10.68
C LYS A 39 -25.95 18.94 10.89
N ARG A 40 -25.15 19.42 11.86
CA ARG A 40 -24.95 20.86 12.10
C ARG A 40 -24.42 21.52 10.83
N SER A 41 -25.12 22.55 10.34
CA SER A 41 -24.72 23.30 9.14
C SER A 41 -23.64 24.33 9.48
N ILE A 42 -22.61 24.44 8.63
CA ILE A 42 -21.54 25.44 8.71
C ILE A 42 -22.01 26.74 8.05
N ILE A 43 -21.95 27.86 8.76
CA ILE A 43 -22.37 29.17 8.29
C ILE A 43 -21.15 30.00 7.90
N VAL A 44 -21.08 30.37 6.62
CA VAL A 44 -20.03 31.20 6.04
C VAL A 44 -20.57 32.60 5.77
N GLY A 45 -20.23 33.56 6.63
CA GLY A 45 -20.51 34.98 6.42
C GLY A 45 -19.60 35.54 5.33
N TYR A 46 -20.14 36.20 4.30
CA TYR A 46 -19.33 36.76 3.21
C TYR A 46 -19.50 38.27 3.00
N ALA A 47 -18.38 38.97 2.84
CA ALA A 47 -18.28 40.39 2.48
C ALA A 47 -17.46 40.52 1.19
N LEU A 48 -18.10 40.33 0.04
CA LEU A 48 -17.48 40.32 -1.29
C LEU A 48 -17.96 41.50 -2.14
N THR A 49 -17.17 41.91 -3.13
CA THR A 49 -17.61 42.94 -4.10
C THR A 49 -18.66 42.37 -5.05
N SER A 50 -19.53 43.21 -5.62
CA SER A 50 -20.60 42.77 -6.54
C SER A 50 -20.07 42.00 -7.75
N LYS A 51 -18.88 42.38 -8.26
CA LYS A 51 -18.18 41.65 -9.33
C LYS A 51 -17.76 40.25 -8.87
N LYS A 52 -17.29 40.11 -7.63
CA LYS A 52 -16.85 38.82 -7.08
C LYS A 52 -18.02 37.90 -6.77
N ILE A 53 -19.10 38.41 -6.17
CA ILE A 53 -20.36 37.67 -5.97
C ILE A 53 -20.81 37.08 -7.30
N LYS A 54 -20.97 37.91 -8.34
CA LYS A 54 -21.34 37.47 -9.69
C LYS A 54 -20.36 36.49 -10.33
N SER A 55 -19.10 36.43 -9.93
CA SER A 55 -18.12 35.48 -10.51
C SER A 55 -17.88 34.23 -9.68
N PHE A 56 -18.22 34.24 -8.39
CA PHE A 56 -17.79 33.26 -7.39
C PHE A 56 -18.98 32.53 -6.76
N LEU A 57 -20.00 33.26 -6.31
CA LEU A 57 -21.23 32.70 -5.74
C LEU A 57 -22.24 32.43 -6.87
N GLN A 58 -21.86 31.53 -7.76
CA GLN A 58 -22.72 31.05 -8.83
C GLN A 58 -23.69 29.99 -8.28
N PRO A 59 -24.91 29.82 -8.85
CA PRO A 59 -25.91 28.88 -8.34
C PRO A 59 -25.39 27.45 -8.15
N LYS A 60 -24.46 27.01 -9.01
CA LYS A 60 -23.78 25.71 -8.92
C LYS A 60 -22.96 25.53 -7.63
N LEU A 61 -22.25 26.57 -7.19
CA LEU A 61 -21.47 26.52 -5.95
C LEU A 61 -22.39 26.54 -4.73
N GLU A 62 -23.44 27.36 -4.76
CA GLU A 62 -24.43 27.45 -3.67
C GLU A 62 -25.19 26.13 -3.48
N GLY A 63 -25.59 25.48 -4.59
CA GLY A 63 -26.21 24.16 -4.55
C GLY A 63 -25.27 23.09 -3.99
N LEU A 64 -24.01 23.07 -4.43
CA LEU A 64 -23.00 22.13 -3.94
C LEU A 64 -22.69 22.34 -2.45
N ALA A 65 -22.58 23.59 -2.01
CA ALA A 65 -22.36 23.96 -0.62
C ALA A 65 -23.53 23.53 0.26
N ARG A 66 -24.76 23.78 -0.17
CA ARG A 66 -25.98 23.37 0.55
C ARG A 66 -26.04 21.84 0.73
N ASN A 67 -25.73 21.07 -0.30
CA ASN A 67 -25.68 19.60 -0.23
C ASN A 67 -24.57 19.07 0.70
N LYS A 68 -23.59 19.90 1.04
CA LYS A 68 -22.52 19.60 2.00
C LYS A 68 -22.76 20.18 3.38
N GLY A 69 -23.92 20.79 3.63
CA GLY A 69 -24.27 21.42 4.90
C GLY A 69 -23.56 22.76 5.12
N ILE A 70 -23.22 23.49 4.06
CA ILE A 70 -22.58 24.81 4.11
C ILE A 70 -23.57 25.87 3.62
N LEU A 71 -23.78 26.92 4.42
CA LEU A 71 -24.66 28.05 4.11
C LEU A 71 -23.85 29.33 3.93
N PHE A 72 -23.98 30.00 2.79
CA PHE A 72 -23.39 31.32 2.58
C PHE A 72 -24.39 32.41 2.98
N VAL A 73 -23.95 33.34 3.83
CA VAL A 73 -24.78 34.47 4.32
C VAL A 73 -24.06 35.78 4.00
N ALA A 74 -24.73 36.69 3.31
CA ALA A 74 -24.17 38.01 3.03
C ALA A 74 -24.04 38.82 4.32
N ILE A 75 -22.88 39.41 4.57
CA ILE A 75 -22.66 40.35 5.67
C ILE A 75 -23.19 41.72 5.24
N ASP A 76 -24.12 42.28 6.01
CA ASP A 76 -24.59 43.65 5.87
C ASP A 76 -23.58 44.63 6.47
N GLN A 77 -23.02 45.48 5.63
CA GLN A 77 -21.98 46.43 6.02
C GLN A 77 -22.54 47.64 6.78
N ASN A 78 -23.86 47.83 6.80
CA ASN A 78 -24.51 48.93 7.51
C ASN A 78 -24.85 48.58 8.97
N ARG A 79 -24.53 47.35 9.40
CA ARG A 79 -24.79 46.85 10.75
C ARG A 79 -23.49 46.36 11.40
N PRO A 80 -23.36 46.42 12.74
CA PRO A 80 -22.19 45.86 13.42
C PRO A 80 -22.03 44.36 13.11
N LEU A 81 -20.80 43.91 12.84
CA LEU A 81 -20.51 42.51 12.48
C LEU A 81 -20.78 41.55 13.66
N SER A 82 -20.57 42.02 14.90
CA SER A 82 -20.86 41.30 16.14
C SER A 82 -22.34 40.93 16.31
N GLU A 83 -23.25 41.62 15.63
CA GLU A 83 -24.70 41.41 15.72
C GLU A 83 -25.27 40.54 14.59
N GLN A 84 -24.41 40.01 13.72
CA GLN A 84 -24.83 39.26 12.52
C GLN A 84 -24.46 37.77 12.56
N GLY A 85 -23.83 37.30 13.65
CA GLY A 85 -23.45 35.90 13.87
C GLY A 85 -24.57 35.01 14.44
N PRO A 86 -24.28 33.73 14.73
CA PRO A 86 -22.95 33.12 14.68
C PRO A 86 -22.52 32.75 13.25
N PHE A 87 -21.29 33.11 12.89
CA PHE A 87 -20.61 32.58 11.70
C PHE A 87 -19.58 31.57 12.15
N ASP A 88 -19.41 30.46 11.43
CA ASP A 88 -18.28 29.56 11.65
C ASP A 88 -17.04 30.04 10.86
N ILE A 89 -17.29 30.70 9.71
CA ILE A 89 -16.24 31.25 8.83
C ILE A 89 -16.65 32.63 8.32
N VAL A 90 -15.69 33.56 8.25
CA VAL A 90 -15.85 34.86 7.56
C VAL A 90 -14.98 34.91 6.31
N LEU A 91 -15.62 35.08 5.15
CA LEU A 91 -14.99 35.23 3.84
C LEU A 91 -15.08 36.68 3.36
N HIS A 92 -13.96 37.38 3.12
CA HIS A 92 -14.02 38.79 2.73
C HIS A 92 -13.07 39.16 1.59
N LYS A 93 -13.43 40.20 0.84
CA LYS A 93 -12.55 40.86 -0.15
C LYS A 93 -12.72 42.38 -0.18
N GLN A 94 -13.25 42.94 0.89
CA GLN A 94 -13.37 44.40 1.05
C GLN A 94 -12.02 45.01 1.43
N ILE A 95 -11.84 46.27 1.04
CA ILE A 95 -10.57 46.98 1.19
C ILE A 95 -10.85 48.33 1.86
N GLY A 96 -10.17 48.63 2.96
CA GLY A 96 -10.29 49.92 3.65
C GLY A 96 -9.78 49.84 5.08
N LYS A 97 -9.31 50.96 5.65
CA LYS A 97 -8.85 51.00 7.05
C LYS A 97 -9.97 50.63 8.02
N GLU A 98 -11.18 51.09 7.74
CA GLU A 98 -12.35 50.89 8.59
C GLU A 98 -12.81 49.43 8.63
N TRP A 99 -12.95 48.77 7.48
CA TRP A 99 -13.30 47.35 7.41
C TRP A 99 -12.30 46.44 8.13
N ARG A 100 -11.01 46.80 8.09
CA ARG A 100 -9.97 46.06 8.82
C ARG A 100 -10.17 46.15 10.33
N ARG A 101 -10.39 47.36 10.84
CA ARG A 101 -10.68 47.60 12.26
C ARG A 101 -11.88 46.76 12.71
N ILE A 102 -12.96 46.75 11.91
CA ILE A 102 -14.18 45.97 12.20
C ILE A 102 -13.88 44.45 12.25
N LEU A 103 -13.11 43.91 11.30
CA LEU A 103 -12.74 42.48 11.30
C LEU A 103 -11.78 42.10 12.43
N GLU A 104 -10.84 42.97 12.79
CA GLU A 104 -9.90 42.75 13.90
C GLU A 104 -10.63 42.74 15.24
N GLU A 105 -11.54 43.70 15.47
CA GLU A 105 -12.40 43.75 16.65
C GLU A 105 -13.31 42.52 16.74
N PHE A 106 -13.91 42.09 15.63
CA PHE A 106 -14.75 40.88 15.58
C PHE A 106 -13.95 39.60 15.86
N ARG A 107 -12.73 39.48 15.31
CA ARG A 107 -11.85 38.33 15.56
C ARG A 107 -11.43 38.22 17.02
N LEU A 108 -11.17 39.35 17.68
CA LEU A 108 -10.81 39.38 19.10
C LEU A 108 -11.99 39.00 20.01
N ALA A 109 -13.20 39.42 19.66
CA ALA A 109 -14.42 39.10 20.40
C ALA A 109 -14.90 37.65 20.18
N HIS A 110 -14.57 37.04 19.03
CA HIS A 110 -15.01 35.70 18.64
C HIS A 110 -13.85 34.82 18.15
N PRO A 111 -12.99 34.31 19.06
CA PRO A 111 -11.78 33.56 18.70
C PRO A 111 -12.08 32.23 17.99
N ASP A 112 -13.27 31.67 18.17
CA ASP A 112 -13.69 30.41 17.56
C ASP A 112 -14.10 30.55 16.07
N VAL A 113 -14.16 31.79 15.56
CA VAL A 113 -14.58 32.08 14.17
C VAL A 113 -13.35 32.19 13.25
N THR A 114 -13.33 31.41 12.18
CA THR A 114 -12.22 31.44 11.22
C THR A 114 -12.39 32.57 10.21
N VAL A 115 -11.52 33.60 10.25
CA VAL A 115 -11.47 34.66 9.22
C VAL A 115 -10.50 34.25 8.11
N LEU A 116 -11.03 34.01 6.90
CA LEU A 116 -10.21 33.69 5.72
C LEU A 116 -9.51 34.95 5.19
N ASP A 117 -8.22 34.81 4.84
CA ASP A 117 -7.31 35.90 4.44
C ASP A 117 -7.30 37.05 5.49
N PRO A 118 -6.73 36.89 6.71
CA PRO A 118 -6.76 37.94 7.72
C PRO A 118 -6.10 39.25 7.21
N PRO A 119 -6.60 40.43 7.60
CA PRO A 119 -6.13 41.72 7.07
C PRO A 119 -4.62 41.95 7.11
N ASP A 120 -3.96 41.54 8.19
CA ASP A 120 -2.52 41.65 8.39
C ASP A 120 -1.74 40.82 7.35
N ALA A 121 -2.19 39.60 7.08
CA ALA A 121 -1.58 38.72 6.07
C ALA A 121 -1.77 39.29 4.64
N ILE A 122 -2.93 39.87 4.33
CA ILE A 122 -3.19 40.52 3.04
C ILE A 122 -2.26 41.73 2.84
N LEU A 123 -1.96 42.50 3.89
CA LEU A 123 -1.12 43.70 3.81
C LEU A 123 0.29 43.39 3.31
N HIS A 124 0.88 42.28 3.77
CA HIS A 124 2.20 41.83 3.32
C HIS A 124 2.25 41.47 1.82
N LEU A 125 1.11 41.11 1.22
CA LEU A 125 1.00 40.73 -0.19
C LEU A 125 0.79 41.91 -1.14
N ARG A 126 0.53 43.13 -0.63
CA ARG A 126 0.26 44.32 -1.47
C ARG A 126 1.50 45.03 -1.99
N ASN A 127 2.68 44.61 -1.53
CA ASN A 127 3.95 45.14 -1.97
C ASN A 127 4.77 43.99 -2.57
N ARG A 128 5.17 44.12 -3.84
CA ARG A 128 5.92 43.07 -4.55
C ARG A 128 7.25 42.76 -3.88
N GLN A 129 7.89 43.73 -3.21
CA GLN A 129 9.11 43.51 -2.45
C GLN A 129 8.87 42.57 -1.27
N SER A 130 7.86 42.83 -0.43
CA SER A 130 7.58 41.94 0.72
C SER A 130 7.02 40.59 0.29
N MET A 131 6.15 40.56 -0.73
CA MET A 131 5.60 39.32 -1.29
C MET A 131 6.72 38.40 -1.81
N LEU A 132 7.70 38.97 -2.53
CA LEU A 132 8.80 38.20 -3.11
C LEU A 132 9.90 37.90 -2.07
N GLN A 133 10.05 38.73 -1.03
CA GLN A 133 10.93 38.45 0.10
C GLN A 133 10.47 37.19 0.84
N CYS A 134 9.16 37.04 1.11
CA CYS A 134 8.62 35.82 1.70
C CYS A 134 8.95 34.55 0.89
N VAL A 135 9.04 34.67 -0.45
CA VAL A 135 9.44 33.55 -1.32
C VAL A 135 10.94 33.32 -1.34
N ALA A 136 11.74 34.38 -1.30
CA ALA A 136 13.18 34.27 -1.17
C ALA A 136 13.61 33.66 0.19
N ASP A 137 12.91 34.02 1.27
CA ASP A 137 13.16 33.55 2.64
C ASP A 137 12.82 32.06 2.81
N MET A 138 11.97 31.49 1.93
CA MET A 138 11.66 30.06 1.92
C MET A 138 12.86 29.17 1.58
N ASN A 139 13.92 29.74 1.00
CA ASN A 139 15.15 29.04 0.61
C ASN A 139 14.87 27.65 0.00
N LEU A 140 14.00 27.60 -1.02
CA LEU A 140 13.53 26.37 -1.69
C LEU A 140 14.63 25.62 -2.47
N SER A 141 15.88 26.04 -2.33
CA SER A 141 17.02 25.64 -3.13
C SER A 141 17.45 24.17 -2.94
N ASP A 142 16.87 23.45 -1.96
CA ASP A 142 17.39 22.13 -1.53
C ASP A 142 16.40 20.95 -1.56
N SER A 143 15.13 21.14 -1.95
CA SER A 143 14.09 20.11 -1.68
C SER A 143 13.53 19.39 -2.93
N TYR A 144 13.43 20.03 -4.11
CA TYR A 144 12.70 19.43 -5.26
C TYR A 144 13.32 19.68 -6.66
N GLY A 145 14.60 20.07 -6.71
CA GLY A 145 15.32 20.49 -7.93
C GLY A 145 15.78 21.96 -7.87
N ARG A 146 16.30 22.54 -8.97
CA ARG A 146 16.58 23.99 -9.05
C ARG A 146 15.28 24.78 -9.07
N VAL A 147 14.71 24.99 -7.90
CA VAL A 147 13.61 25.91 -7.67
C VAL A 147 14.24 27.22 -7.22
N GLY A 148 14.23 28.23 -8.08
CA GLY A 148 14.85 29.52 -7.82
C GLY A 148 13.91 30.67 -8.14
N VAL A 149 13.97 31.73 -7.34
CA VAL A 149 13.37 33.01 -7.71
C VAL A 149 14.33 33.70 -8.66
N PRO A 150 13.90 34.11 -9.88
CA PRO A 150 14.77 34.86 -10.79
C PRO A 150 15.31 36.10 -10.09
N LYS A 151 16.56 36.48 -10.35
CA LYS A 151 17.17 37.64 -9.72
C LYS A 151 16.32 38.87 -9.96
N GLN A 152 16.27 39.74 -8.97
CA GLN A 152 15.39 40.89 -8.99
C GLN A 152 16.00 42.10 -8.28
N LEU A 153 15.53 43.29 -8.67
CA LEU A 153 15.97 44.57 -8.13
C LEU A 153 14.77 45.52 -8.01
N VAL A 154 14.64 46.16 -6.85
CA VAL A 154 13.61 47.17 -6.60
C VAL A 154 14.19 48.55 -6.92
N ILE A 155 13.56 49.27 -7.85
CA ILE A 155 13.89 50.66 -8.16
C ILE A 155 12.80 51.54 -7.57
N LYS A 156 13.17 52.46 -6.67
CA LYS A 156 12.19 53.25 -5.91
C LYS A 156 11.94 54.66 -6.46
N ARG A 157 12.91 55.30 -7.12
CA ARG A 157 12.84 56.76 -7.37
C ARG A 157 13.33 57.27 -8.73
N ASP A 158 14.46 56.80 -9.26
CA ASP A 158 15.08 57.42 -10.44
C ASP A 158 15.31 56.45 -11.60
N ALA A 159 14.72 56.74 -12.76
CA ALA A 159 14.84 55.96 -13.98
C ALA A 159 16.24 56.02 -14.62
N SER A 160 16.96 57.14 -14.45
CA SER A 160 18.30 57.34 -15.03
C SER A 160 19.37 56.46 -14.39
N SER A 161 19.15 56.09 -13.12
CA SER A 161 20.03 55.20 -12.35
C SER A 161 19.83 53.71 -12.64
N ILE A 162 18.79 53.33 -13.39
CA ILE A 162 18.41 51.92 -13.60
C ILE A 162 19.51 51.11 -14.27
N PRO A 163 20.15 51.54 -15.39
CA PRO A 163 21.17 50.75 -16.06
C PRO A 163 22.37 50.44 -15.15
N GLU A 164 22.85 51.43 -14.39
CA GLU A 164 23.95 51.25 -13.45
C GLU A 164 23.56 50.30 -12.31
N ALA A 165 22.35 50.47 -11.76
CA ALA A 165 21.83 49.61 -10.70
C ALA A 165 21.64 48.15 -11.16
N VAL A 166 21.18 47.94 -12.39
CA VAL A 166 21.04 46.63 -13.04
C VAL A 166 22.40 45.95 -13.23
N ASN A 167 23.39 46.69 -13.74
CA ASN A 167 24.75 46.17 -13.90
C ASN A 167 25.39 45.82 -12.56
N LYS A 168 25.24 46.68 -11.54
CA LYS A 168 25.76 46.44 -10.19
C LYS A 168 25.07 45.25 -9.51
N ALA A 169 23.79 45.02 -9.78
CA ALA A 169 23.03 43.86 -9.29
C ALA A 169 23.30 42.57 -10.08
N GLY A 170 24.02 42.64 -11.21
CA GLY A 170 24.37 41.48 -12.04
C GLY A 170 23.15 40.79 -12.68
N LEU A 171 22.14 41.58 -13.06
CA LEU A 171 20.92 41.17 -13.74
C LEU A 171 21.14 41.05 -15.27
N ARG A 172 20.61 40.01 -15.91
CA ARG A 172 20.73 39.75 -17.35
C ARG A 172 19.45 40.12 -18.09
N LEU A 173 19.59 40.77 -19.25
CA LEU A 173 18.48 41.08 -20.15
C LEU A 173 18.02 39.81 -20.89
N PRO A 174 16.71 39.67 -21.20
CA PRO A 174 15.67 40.69 -21.03
C PRO A 174 15.10 40.72 -19.61
N LEU A 175 14.70 41.91 -19.14
CA LEU A 175 14.17 42.14 -17.79
C LEU A 175 12.68 42.45 -17.81
N VAL A 176 11.92 41.75 -16.98
CA VAL A 176 10.51 42.04 -16.72
C VAL A 176 10.41 43.17 -15.70
N ALA A 177 9.79 44.28 -16.08
CA ALA A 177 9.48 45.40 -15.21
C ALA A 177 8.02 45.32 -14.74
N LYS A 178 7.82 45.34 -13.42
CA LYS A 178 6.51 45.27 -12.76
C LYS A 178 6.39 46.43 -11.76
N PRO A 179 5.28 47.17 -11.67
CA PRO A 179 5.05 48.18 -10.64
C PRO A 179 5.30 47.64 -9.23
N LEU A 180 5.81 48.42 -8.29
CA LEU A 180 6.10 47.91 -6.94
C LEU A 180 4.83 47.52 -6.16
N VAL A 181 3.70 48.16 -6.50
CA VAL A 181 2.39 47.93 -5.88
C VAL A 181 1.70 46.72 -6.51
N ALA A 182 1.13 45.84 -5.68
CA ALA A 182 0.37 44.64 -6.06
C ALA A 182 -0.99 44.61 -5.35
N ASP A 183 -1.79 45.67 -5.52
CA ASP A 183 -3.08 45.88 -4.85
C ASP A 183 -4.30 45.53 -5.71
N GLY A 184 -4.08 45.03 -6.93
CA GLY A 184 -5.13 44.66 -7.87
C GLY A 184 -5.72 45.82 -8.67
N SER A 185 -5.23 47.05 -8.48
CA SER A 185 -5.56 48.22 -9.31
C SER A 185 -5.12 48.04 -10.77
N ALA A 186 -5.71 48.79 -11.71
CA ALA A 186 -5.33 48.74 -13.12
C ALA A 186 -3.81 48.96 -13.32
N LYS A 187 -3.25 49.92 -12.58
CA LYS A 187 -1.81 50.22 -12.58
C LYS A 187 -0.98 49.04 -12.09
N SER A 188 -1.43 48.26 -11.10
CA SER A 188 -0.69 47.09 -10.60
C SER A 188 -0.54 45.94 -11.62
N HIS A 189 -1.37 45.91 -12.67
CA HIS A 189 -1.34 44.89 -13.73
C HIS A 189 -0.43 45.24 -14.92
N GLU A 190 0.13 46.45 -14.96
CA GLU A 190 1.06 46.86 -16.01
C GLU A 190 2.34 46.02 -15.95
N LEU A 191 2.78 45.49 -17.09
CA LEU A 191 3.99 44.68 -17.19
C LEU A 191 4.74 45.08 -18.46
N SER A 192 6.05 45.25 -18.36
CA SER A 192 6.90 45.57 -19.51
C SER A 192 8.10 44.63 -19.58
N LEU A 193 8.61 44.38 -20.78
CA LEU A 193 9.84 43.64 -21.01
C LEU A 193 10.86 44.56 -21.67
N ALA A 194 12.04 44.69 -21.05
CA ALA A 194 13.15 45.50 -21.53
C ALA A 194 14.23 44.58 -22.10
N TYR A 195 14.56 44.76 -23.39
CA TYR A 195 15.49 43.89 -24.12
C TYR A 195 16.93 44.43 -24.17
N ASP A 196 17.11 45.75 -23.99
CA ASP A 196 18.40 46.43 -24.08
C ASP A 196 18.60 47.47 -22.95
N GLN A 197 19.82 47.98 -22.81
CA GLN A 197 20.17 48.96 -21.77
C GLN A 197 19.48 50.32 -21.96
N HIS A 198 19.16 50.70 -23.21
CA HIS A 198 18.48 51.96 -23.51
C HIS A 198 16.99 51.89 -23.16
N ALA A 199 16.38 50.70 -23.24
CA ALA A 199 15.02 50.42 -22.82
C ALA A 199 14.82 50.61 -21.30
N LEU A 200 15.86 50.34 -20.49
CA LEU A 200 15.81 50.51 -19.04
C LEU A 200 15.59 51.97 -18.61
N LEU A 201 16.10 52.93 -19.39
CA LEU A 201 15.90 54.37 -19.15
C LEU A 201 14.46 54.85 -19.38
N LYS A 202 13.63 54.03 -20.04
CA LYS A 202 12.24 54.36 -20.39
C LYS A 202 11.21 53.77 -19.40
N LEU A 203 11.68 53.16 -18.30
CA LEU A 203 10.85 52.57 -17.26
C LEU A 203 10.50 53.59 -16.16
N GLU A 204 9.34 53.44 -15.51
CA GLU A 204 8.82 54.40 -14.53
C GLU A 204 8.77 53.81 -13.10
N PRO A 205 9.72 54.15 -12.20
CA PRO A 205 9.68 53.73 -10.80
C PRO A 205 8.45 54.30 -10.02
N PRO A 206 8.00 53.67 -8.92
CA PRO A 206 8.61 52.52 -8.26
C PRO A 206 8.23 51.18 -8.92
N LEU A 207 9.23 50.35 -9.18
CA LEU A 207 9.07 49.07 -9.88
C LEU A 207 10.03 48.00 -9.37
N VAL A 208 9.73 46.74 -9.72
CA VAL A 208 10.60 45.58 -9.55
C VAL A 208 11.03 45.13 -10.95
N LEU A 209 12.35 45.06 -11.15
CA LEU A 209 12.96 44.40 -12.30
C LEU A 209 13.27 42.96 -11.93
N GLN A 210 12.94 42.03 -12.83
CA GLN A 210 13.16 40.60 -12.64
C GLN A 210 13.71 39.99 -13.93
N GLU A 211 14.68 39.09 -13.83
CA GLU A 211 15.16 38.35 -15.01
C GLU A 211 14.03 37.56 -15.67
N PHE A 212 13.91 37.68 -16.99
CA PHE A 212 13.02 36.83 -17.77
C PHE A 212 13.70 35.48 -18.01
N VAL A 213 13.01 34.40 -17.65
CA VAL A 213 13.47 33.04 -17.85
C VAL A 213 12.51 32.39 -18.85
N ASN A 214 13.04 31.82 -19.92
CA ASN A 214 12.24 31.03 -20.86
C ASN A 214 11.61 29.85 -20.10
N HIS A 215 10.29 29.71 -20.24
CA HIS A 215 9.44 28.83 -19.44
C HIS A 215 8.39 28.12 -20.31
N GLY A 216 8.66 27.97 -21.60
CA GLY A 216 7.81 27.27 -22.56
C GLY A 216 6.46 27.94 -22.83
N GLY A 217 6.30 29.22 -22.50
CA GLY A 217 5.02 29.93 -22.63
C GLY A 217 3.92 29.42 -21.69
N VAL A 218 4.28 28.74 -20.59
CA VAL A 218 3.31 28.09 -19.68
C VAL A 218 3.54 28.51 -18.23
N LEU A 219 2.45 28.79 -17.55
CA LEU A 219 2.42 29.24 -16.16
C LEU A 219 1.50 28.37 -15.32
N PHE A 220 1.87 28.15 -14.06
CA PHE A 220 1.08 27.38 -13.11
C PHE A 220 0.47 28.29 -12.04
N LYS A 221 -0.84 28.19 -11.87
CA LYS A 221 -1.60 28.80 -10.76
C LYS A 221 -1.84 27.74 -9.71
N VAL A 222 -1.29 27.93 -8.53
CA VAL A 222 -1.52 27.07 -7.38
C VAL A 222 -2.58 27.73 -6.50
N TYR A 223 -3.62 26.97 -6.15
CA TYR A 223 -4.66 27.33 -5.21
C TYR A 223 -4.50 26.46 -3.97
N ILE A 224 -4.47 27.07 -2.80
CA ILE A 224 -4.21 26.39 -1.53
C ILE A 224 -5.32 26.79 -0.54
N VAL A 225 -5.99 25.80 0.04
CA VAL A 225 -7.01 25.97 1.09
C VAL A 225 -6.81 24.87 2.13
N GLY A 226 -6.23 25.21 3.29
CA GLY A 226 -5.83 24.19 4.27
C GLY A 226 -4.85 23.20 3.65
N GLU A 227 -5.13 21.90 3.77
CA GLU A 227 -4.35 20.82 3.13
C GLU A 227 -4.73 20.56 1.66
N ALA A 228 -5.80 21.19 1.16
CA ALA A 228 -6.25 21.02 -0.21
C ALA A 228 -5.47 21.93 -1.17
N ILE A 229 -4.74 21.32 -2.10
CA ILE A 229 -3.93 22.01 -3.10
C ILE A 229 -4.46 21.69 -4.50
N ARG A 230 -4.68 22.72 -5.31
CA ARG A 230 -5.08 22.59 -6.71
C ARG A 230 -4.18 23.41 -7.61
N VAL A 231 -3.55 22.75 -8.58
CA VAL A 231 -2.68 23.39 -9.57
C VAL A 231 -3.43 23.52 -10.89
N VAL A 232 -3.35 24.67 -11.54
CA VAL A 232 -4.02 24.97 -12.81
C VAL A 232 -3.03 25.58 -13.79
N ARG A 233 -2.96 25.04 -15.00
CA ARG A 233 -2.13 25.55 -16.09
C ARG A 233 -2.75 26.79 -16.76
N ARG A 234 -1.91 27.72 -17.19
CA ARG A 234 -2.25 28.93 -17.95
C ARG A 234 -1.19 29.20 -19.00
N PHE A 235 -1.58 29.71 -20.17
CA PHE A 235 -0.61 30.29 -21.10
C PHE A 235 0.03 31.54 -20.48
N SER A 236 1.30 31.74 -20.82
CA SER A 236 2.16 32.83 -20.38
C SER A 236 2.77 33.54 -21.60
N LEU A 237 3.64 34.52 -21.34
CA LEU A 237 4.46 35.11 -22.39
C LEU A 237 5.32 34.02 -23.07
N PRO A 238 5.38 33.98 -24.41
CA PRO A 238 6.19 33.01 -25.13
C PRO A 238 7.68 33.18 -24.82
N ASP A 239 8.44 32.13 -25.09
CA ASP A 239 9.89 32.16 -24.90
C ASP A 239 10.56 33.16 -25.85
N VAL A 240 11.59 33.83 -25.35
CA VAL A 240 12.38 34.79 -26.12
C VAL A 240 13.54 34.05 -26.77
N SER A 241 13.60 34.07 -28.10
CA SER A 241 14.66 33.43 -28.88
C SER A 241 15.94 34.27 -28.94
N ARG A 242 17.08 33.63 -29.22
CA ARG A 242 18.36 34.35 -29.48
C ARG A 242 18.30 35.31 -30.66
N ARG A 243 17.39 35.07 -31.62
CA ARG A 243 17.20 35.89 -32.83
C ARG A 243 16.42 37.18 -32.51
N GLU A 244 15.37 37.06 -31.69
CA GLU A 244 14.62 38.22 -31.18
C GLU A 244 15.48 39.09 -30.27
N LEU A 245 16.40 38.51 -29.49
CA LEU A 245 17.37 39.27 -28.68
C LEU A 245 18.35 40.11 -29.53
N SER A 246 18.60 39.72 -30.78
CA SER A 246 19.46 40.45 -31.71
C SER A 246 18.72 41.47 -32.60
N GLU A 247 17.39 41.34 -32.73
CA GLU A 247 16.56 42.16 -33.63
C GLU A 247 15.60 43.12 -32.89
N ALA A 248 15.28 42.87 -31.61
CA ALA A 248 14.36 43.67 -30.82
C ALA A 248 15.08 44.81 -30.07
N ALA A 249 14.71 46.06 -30.37
CA ALA A 249 15.14 47.24 -29.61
C ALA A 249 13.92 47.88 -28.90
N GLY A 250 14.07 48.23 -27.62
CA GLY A 250 13.07 49.00 -26.86
C GLY A 250 12.29 48.26 -25.76
N VAL A 251 11.26 48.93 -25.23
CA VAL A 251 10.37 48.43 -24.16
C VAL A 251 9.08 47.93 -24.77
N PHE A 252 8.74 46.65 -24.55
CA PHE A 252 7.45 46.10 -24.93
C PHE A 252 6.50 46.11 -23.74
N ARG A 253 5.40 46.85 -23.82
CA ARG A 253 4.37 46.95 -22.78
C ARG A 253 3.25 45.95 -23.06
N PHE A 254 2.93 45.12 -22.07
CA PHE A 254 1.82 44.16 -22.14
C PHE A 254 0.63 44.69 -21.33
N PRO A 255 -0.54 44.90 -21.95
CA PRO A 255 -1.71 45.36 -21.20
C PRO A 255 -2.31 44.28 -20.29
N ARG A 256 -2.20 42.97 -20.63
CA ARG A 256 -2.53 41.78 -19.80
C ARG A 256 -1.78 40.54 -20.31
N VAL A 257 -1.39 39.62 -19.42
CA VAL A 257 -0.67 38.36 -19.76
C VAL A 257 -1.55 37.31 -20.46
N SER A 258 -2.88 37.47 -20.49
CA SER A 258 -3.83 36.37 -20.76
C SER A 258 -4.67 36.50 -22.04
N CYS A 259 -4.25 37.25 -23.05
CA CYS A 259 -5.06 37.46 -24.26
C CYS A 259 -4.32 37.09 -25.54
N ALA A 260 -3.98 35.81 -25.70
CA ALA A 260 -3.79 35.17 -27.00
C ALA A 260 -3.92 33.65 -26.81
N ALA A 261 -4.76 33.02 -27.62
CA ALA A 261 -5.04 31.57 -27.73
C ALA A 261 -6.12 30.94 -26.82
N ALA A 262 -6.95 30.13 -27.49
CA ALA A 262 -7.96 29.23 -26.94
C ALA A 262 -7.32 28.07 -26.16
N SER A 263 -8.14 27.39 -25.34
CA SER A 263 -7.86 26.30 -24.38
C SER A 263 -6.51 25.55 -24.49
N ALA A 264 -5.85 25.35 -23.35
CA ALA A 264 -4.61 24.58 -23.18
C ALA A 264 -4.85 23.13 -22.72
N ASP A 265 -6.09 22.65 -22.76
CA ASP A 265 -6.48 21.38 -22.12
C ASP A 265 -5.92 20.13 -22.85
N ASP A 266 -5.35 20.27 -24.06
CA ASP A 266 -4.88 19.16 -24.91
C ASP A 266 -3.36 18.91 -24.94
N ALA A 267 -2.57 19.54 -24.06
CA ALA A 267 -1.13 19.29 -24.00
C ALA A 267 -0.76 18.50 -22.73
N ASP A 268 -0.45 17.21 -22.90
CA ASP A 268 -0.02 16.30 -21.83
C ASP A 268 1.12 16.90 -20.99
N LEU A 269 0.96 16.82 -19.67
CA LEU A 269 1.97 17.20 -18.70
C LEU A 269 2.76 15.95 -18.30
N ASP A 270 4.10 16.03 -18.35
CA ASP A 270 4.95 15.02 -17.73
C ASP A 270 4.53 14.87 -16.24
N PRO A 271 4.09 13.69 -15.79
CA PRO A 271 3.68 13.44 -14.41
C PRO A 271 4.72 13.84 -13.36
N ASN A 272 6.02 13.82 -13.73
CA ASN A 272 7.11 14.23 -12.84
C ASN A 272 7.11 15.74 -12.54
N ILE A 273 6.64 16.57 -13.47
CA ILE A 273 6.54 18.02 -13.28
C ILE A 273 5.33 18.34 -12.40
N ALA A 274 4.21 17.65 -12.62
CA ALA A 274 3.00 17.79 -11.81
C ALA A 274 3.23 17.44 -10.33
N GLY A 275 3.92 16.33 -10.06
CA GLY A 275 4.29 15.92 -8.69
C GLY A 275 5.18 16.94 -7.98
N LYS A 276 6.21 17.47 -8.66
CA LYS A 276 7.12 18.48 -8.07
C LYS A 276 6.43 19.79 -7.74
N ILE A 277 5.52 20.27 -8.60
CA ILE A 277 4.74 21.50 -8.34
C ILE A 277 3.82 21.31 -7.14
N PHE A 278 3.25 20.11 -6.97
CA PHE A 278 2.42 19.77 -5.81
C PHE A 278 3.22 19.83 -4.48
N PHE A 279 4.45 19.31 -4.44
CA PHE A 279 5.30 19.39 -3.25
C PHE A 279 5.75 20.83 -2.92
N ILE A 280 6.13 21.61 -3.94
CA ILE A 280 6.46 23.05 -3.77
C ILE A 280 5.24 23.80 -3.23
N ALA A 281 4.04 23.51 -3.76
CA ALA A 281 2.79 24.09 -3.27
C ALA A 281 2.49 23.72 -1.82
N THR A 282 2.85 22.50 -1.40
CA THR A 282 2.67 22.03 -0.02
C THR A 282 3.60 22.77 0.96
N ASP A 283 4.84 23.05 0.55
CA ASP A 283 5.76 23.84 1.38
C ASP A 283 5.38 25.33 1.42
N MET A 284 4.84 25.90 0.33
CA MET A 284 4.24 27.24 0.36
C MET A 284 3.01 27.34 1.28
N ALA A 285 2.21 26.27 1.38
CA ALA A 285 1.01 26.21 2.22
C ALA A 285 1.32 26.36 3.72
N LYS A 286 2.52 25.97 4.16
CA LYS A 286 2.97 26.05 5.56
C LYS A 286 3.22 27.48 6.05
N ILE A 287 3.38 28.45 5.14
CA ILE A 287 3.70 29.85 5.47
C ILE A 287 2.53 30.77 5.11
N PHE A 288 1.89 30.56 3.96
CA PHE A 288 0.73 31.34 3.54
C PHE A 288 -0.54 30.58 3.90
N LEU A 289 -1.01 30.78 5.14
CA LEU A 289 -2.39 30.45 5.51
C LEU A 289 -3.33 31.35 4.69
N VAL A 290 -3.71 30.81 3.54
CA VAL A 290 -4.71 31.29 2.57
C VAL A 290 -4.32 32.60 1.85
N ALA A 291 -4.00 32.48 0.57
CA ALA A 291 -3.95 33.62 -0.35
C ALA A 291 -4.51 33.21 -1.72
N ILE A 292 -5.81 33.45 -1.93
CA ILE A 292 -6.42 33.32 -3.25
C ILE A 292 -6.01 34.54 -4.10
N ASN A 293 -5.13 34.27 -5.07
CA ASN A 293 -4.58 35.14 -6.13
C ASN A 293 -3.22 35.78 -5.81
N ASN A 294 -2.13 35.13 -6.23
CA ASN A 294 -1.15 35.72 -7.16
C ASN A 294 -0.25 34.62 -7.75
N VAL A 295 0.22 34.86 -8.96
CA VAL A 295 0.89 33.92 -9.86
C VAL A 295 2.41 33.92 -9.64
N LEU A 296 3.04 32.75 -9.49
CA LEU A 296 4.50 32.58 -9.42
C LEU A 296 4.97 31.55 -10.47
N ILE A 297 6.06 31.83 -11.21
CA ILE A 297 6.61 31.00 -12.31
C ILE A 297 7.91 30.34 -11.81
N LEU A 298 8.11 29.02 -12.02
CA LEU A 298 9.32 28.26 -11.64
C LEU A 298 9.77 27.31 -12.79
N VAL A 299 11.07 27.22 -13.08
CA VAL A 299 11.73 26.38 -14.11
C VAL A 299 12.94 25.64 -13.48
N ALA A 300 13.16 24.33 -13.72
CA ALA A 300 14.17 23.51 -13.00
C ALA A 300 14.94 22.45 -13.86
N GLU A 301 16.27 22.30 -13.62
CA GLU A 301 17.17 21.15 -13.96
C GLU A 301 18.24 20.92 -12.83
N LEU A 302 18.74 19.68 -12.62
CA LEU A 302 19.52 19.11 -11.45
C LEU A 302 21.06 18.96 -11.72
N PRO A 303 22.05 18.67 -10.79
CA PRO A 303 22.08 17.94 -9.46
C PRO A 303 22.98 18.61 -8.34
N PRO A 304 23.60 17.93 -7.31
CA PRO A 304 23.09 17.32 -6.04
C PRO A 304 23.62 17.91 -4.67
N ARG A 305 22.99 17.43 -3.55
CA ARG A 305 23.01 17.68 -2.05
C ARG A 305 24.36 17.91 -1.29
N PRO A 306 24.41 18.34 0.03
CA PRO A 306 23.39 18.24 1.13
C PRO A 306 23.28 19.43 2.14
N LEU A 307 22.06 19.78 2.63
CA LEU A 307 21.91 20.63 3.85
C LEU A 307 20.61 20.40 4.68
N LEU A 308 20.00 19.22 4.61
CA LEU A 308 18.73 18.90 5.31
C LEU A 308 18.90 18.29 6.72
N GLU A 309 20.12 18.27 7.27
CA GLU A 309 20.37 17.75 8.63
C GLU A 309 20.25 18.81 9.73
N ARG A 310 20.26 20.11 9.39
CA ARG A 310 20.31 21.18 10.40
C ARG A 310 18.95 21.69 10.86
N LEU A 311 17.95 21.75 9.99
CA LEU A 311 16.62 22.30 10.31
C LEU A 311 15.68 21.33 11.04
N ALA A 312 15.89 20.01 10.88
CA ALA A 312 15.15 19.00 11.65
C ALA A 312 15.49 19.03 13.17
N LYS A 313 16.63 19.67 13.53
CA LYS A 313 17.11 19.79 14.91
C LYS A 313 16.48 20.97 15.66
N GLU A 314 16.02 22.00 14.95
CA GLU A 314 15.44 23.21 15.57
C GLU A 314 13.91 23.14 15.69
N LEU A 315 13.22 22.48 14.75
CA LEU A 315 11.75 22.33 14.81
C LEU A 315 11.26 21.35 15.90
N ARG A 316 12.14 20.51 16.46
CA ARG A 316 11.82 19.68 17.64
C ARG A 316 11.87 20.44 18.97
N ARG A 317 12.34 21.69 18.99
CA ARG A 317 12.57 22.46 20.22
C ARG A 317 11.41 23.38 20.62
N GLY A 318 10.33 23.46 19.81
CA GLY A 318 9.23 24.41 20.00
C GLY A 318 7.92 23.86 20.55
N LEU A 319 7.81 22.54 20.81
CA LEU A 319 6.57 21.89 21.29
C LEU A 319 6.73 21.15 22.63
N HIS A 320 7.75 21.51 23.42
CA HIS A 320 7.89 21.01 24.79
C HIS A 320 7.47 22.08 25.79
N HIS A 321 6.17 22.15 26.07
CA HIS A 321 5.69 22.43 27.42
C HIS A 321 5.27 21.08 28.02
N THR A 322 6.24 20.53 28.76
CA THR A 322 6.15 19.58 29.87
C THR A 322 4.83 18.81 30.03
N ASN A 323 4.86 17.54 29.63
CA ASN A 323 4.43 16.41 30.46
C ASN A 323 5.25 15.18 30.03
N GLU A 324 6.54 15.18 30.36
CA GLU A 324 7.35 13.96 30.46
C GLU A 324 7.10 13.27 31.81
N GLU A 325 5.83 13.07 32.17
CA GLU A 325 5.53 11.83 32.89
C GLU A 325 5.55 10.76 31.81
N GLN A 326 6.65 9.98 31.73
CA GLN A 326 6.59 8.70 31.02
C GLN A 326 5.31 7.99 31.48
N GLU A 327 4.35 7.74 30.60
CA GLU A 327 3.22 6.84 30.91
C GLU A 327 3.84 5.52 31.41
N LYS A 328 3.86 5.30 32.73
CA LYS A 328 4.48 4.13 33.36
C LYS A 328 3.55 2.93 33.22
N ILE A 329 3.52 2.36 32.02
CA ILE A 329 2.72 1.16 31.70
C ILE A 329 3.16 -0.02 32.55
N ILE A 330 4.47 -0.14 32.80
CA ILE A 330 5.03 -1.07 33.76
C ILE A 330 5.54 -0.28 34.96
N LEU A 331 5.07 -0.67 36.14
CA LEU A 331 5.52 -0.15 37.41
C LEU A 331 6.67 -1.02 37.92
N ASN A 332 7.63 -0.36 38.57
CA ASN A 332 8.83 -1.00 39.12
C ASN A 332 9.54 -1.91 38.09
N PRO A 333 9.93 -1.38 36.91
CA PRO A 333 10.42 -2.18 35.78
C PRO A 333 11.77 -2.86 36.02
N ASN A 334 12.55 -2.39 37.00
CA ASN A 334 13.90 -2.88 37.33
C ASN A 334 13.99 -3.46 38.76
N PHE A 335 12.85 -3.61 39.45
CA PHE A 335 12.77 -4.20 40.79
C PHE A 335 13.51 -3.43 41.91
N GLU A 336 13.85 -2.16 41.71
CA GLU A 336 14.51 -1.32 42.72
C GLU A 336 13.61 -1.05 43.94
N ASP A 337 12.29 -1.19 43.80
CA ASP A 337 11.30 -1.15 44.88
C ASP A 337 10.80 -2.57 45.23
N GLY A 338 11.71 -3.55 45.23
CA GLY A 338 11.40 -4.94 45.50
C GLY A 338 10.48 -5.58 44.45
N LEU A 339 9.53 -6.42 44.87
CA LEU A 339 8.55 -7.08 43.99
C LEU A 339 7.20 -6.33 43.93
N ASN A 340 7.16 -5.06 44.34
CA ASN A 340 5.93 -4.26 44.30
C ASN A 340 5.34 -4.21 42.88
N ASN A 341 4.03 -4.46 42.78
CA ASN A 341 3.24 -4.60 41.53
C ASN A 341 3.53 -5.84 40.67
N TRP A 342 4.45 -6.71 41.08
CA TRP A 342 4.73 -7.97 40.39
C TRP A 342 4.09 -9.14 41.12
N THR A 343 3.57 -10.11 40.36
CA THR A 343 3.05 -11.37 40.92
C THR A 343 3.51 -12.55 40.08
N GLY A 344 3.48 -13.75 40.67
CA GLY A 344 3.69 -14.99 39.94
C GLY A 344 2.36 -15.54 39.40
N ARG A 345 2.31 -15.85 38.10
CA ARG A 345 1.25 -16.61 37.46
C ARG A 345 1.44 -18.09 37.76
N ALA A 346 0.72 -18.59 38.77
CA ALA A 346 0.83 -19.97 39.27
C ALA A 346 2.28 -20.39 39.62
N CYS A 347 3.12 -19.46 40.06
CA CYS A 347 4.51 -19.70 40.47
C CYS A 347 4.91 -18.75 41.60
N LYS A 348 6.09 -18.96 42.19
CA LYS A 348 6.66 -18.05 43.20
C LYS A 348 7.60 -17.07 42.52
N ILE A 349 7.55 -15.78 42.89
CA ILE A 349 8.56 -14.80 42.46
C ILE A 349 9.49 -14.46 43.62
N VAL A 350 10.79 -14.38 43.35
CA VAL A 350 11.84 -14.11 44.35
C VAL A 350 12.80 -13.07 43.78
N LEU A 351 13.28 -12.17 44.64
CA LEU A 351 14.26 -11.14 44.27
C LEU A 351 15.68 -11.62 44.62
N HIS A 352 16.64 -11.37 43.73
CA HIS A 352 18.03 -11.79 43.91
C HIS A 352 19.00 -10.65 43.58
N GLU A 353 19.99 -10.44 44.45
CA GLU A 353 21.20 -9.65 44.13
C GLU A 353 22.20 -10.49 43.34
N SER A 354 22.23 -11.81 43.59
CA SER A 354 22.96 -12.79 42.79
C SER A 354 22.39 -14.21 42.96
N MET A 355 22.69 -15.10 42.01
CA MET A 355 22.37 -16.53 42.05
C MET A 355 23.58 -17.40 41.64
N ASP A 356 23.49 -18.71 41.87
CA ASP A 356 24.51 -19.72 41.53
C ASP A 356 25.93 -19.35 42.05
N GLY A 357 26.02 -19.03 43.34
CA GLY A 357 27.30 -18.66 43.97
C GLY A 357 27.93 -17.39 43.41
N GLY A 358 27.14 -16.45 42.90
CA GLY A 358 27.62 -15.18 42.34
C GLY A 358 27.91 -15.19 40.85
N LYS A 359 27.68 -16.32 40.15
CA LYS A 359 27.87 -16.42 38.69
C LYS A 359 26.76 -15.73 37.89
N ILE A 360 25.59 -15.60 38.49
CA ILE A 360 24.45 -14.90 37.88
C ILE A 360 24.25 -13.60 38.65
N VAL A 361 24.54 -12.48 37.99
CA VAL A 361 24.36 -11.13 38.49
C VAL A 361 23.40 -10.35 37.57
N PRO A 362 22.70 -9.31 38.08
CA PRO A 362 21.89 -8.43 37.26
C PRO A 362 22.69 -7.85 36.08
N LEU A 363 22.09 -7.75 34.89
CA LEU A 363 22.71 -7.04 33.76
C LEU A 363 22.79 -5.53 34.03
N SER A 364 21.78 -5.00 34.72
CA SER A 364 21.65 -3.61 35.15
C SER A 364 20.91 -3.54 36.48
N GLY A 365 21.10 -2.46 37.25
CA GLY A 365 20.50 -2.30 38.57
C GLY A 365 21.18 -3.15 39.66
N LYS A 366 20.55 -3.23 40.84
CA LYS A 366 21.10 -3.99 41.98
C LYS A 366 20.56 -5.42 42.10
N VAL A 367 19.41 -5.68 41.49
CA VAL A 367 18.65 -6.92 41.68
C VAL A 367 17.99 -7.39 40.38
N PHE A 368 17.55 -8.64 40.36
CA PHE A 368 16.66 -9.19 39.33
C PHE A 368 15.61 -10.11 39.97
N ALA A 369 14.48 -10.32 39.30
CA ALA A 369 13.42 -11.21 39.76
C ALA A 369 13.55 -12.60 39.12
N ALA A 370 13.23 -13.65 39.87
CA ALA A 370 13.17 -15.03 39.40
C ALA A 370 11.75 -15.59 39.60
N ALA A 371 11.11 -16.03 38.52
CA ALA A 371 9.88 -16.83 38.57
C ALA A 371 10.27 -18.30 38.75
N THR A 372 10.11 -18.78 39.99
CA THR A 372 10.55 -20.10 40.46
C THR A 372 9.37 -21.02 40.77
N GLN A 373 9.65 -22.31 40.97
CA GLN A 373 8.62 -23.32 41.27
C GLN A 373 7.52 -23.39 40.21
N ARG A 374 7.89 -23.17 38.94
CA ARG A 374 6.99 -23.24 37.78
C ARG A 374 6.58 -24.70 37.54
N LYS A 375 5.27 -24.95 37.45
CA LYS A 375 4.70 -26.31 37.28
C LYS A 375 4.30 -26.62 35.85
N ASP A 376 4.16 -25.59 35.01
CA ASP A 376 3.81 -25.69 33.60
C ASP A 376 4.50 -24.58 32.81
N THR A 377 4.50 -24.71 31.48
CA THR A 377 5.13 -23.76 30.56
C THR A 377 4.47 -22.38 30.57
N TRP A 378 3.18 -22.28 30.89
CA TRP A 378 2.44 -21.02 30.95
C TRP A 378 2.59 -20.24 32.26
N ASN A 379 3.23 -20.86 33.27
CA ASN A 379 3.51 -20.19 34.54
C ASN A 379 4.64 -19.17 34.35
N GLY A 380 4.67 -18.09 35.14
CA GLY A 380 5.78 -17.14 35.11
C GLY A 380 5.50 -15.80 35.79
N ILE A 381 6.33 -14.80 35.56
CA ILE A 381 6.20 -13.48 36.19
C ILE A 381 5.20 -12.60 35.41
N GLN A 382 4.31 -11.89 36.12
CA GLN A 382 3.24 -11.09 35.50
C GLN A 382 3.01 -9.73 36.18
N GLN A 383 2.44 -8.80 35.43
CA GLN A 383 1.91 -7.52 35.92
C GLN A 383 0.61 -7.15 35.18
N GLU A 384 -0.41 -6.72 35.93
CA GLU A 384 -1.68 -6.26 35.37
C GLU A 384 -1.56 -4.81 34.90
N ILE A 385 -1.77 -4.53 33.61
CA ILE A 385 -1.58 -3.21 32.98
C ILE A 385 -2.90 -2.50 32.62
N SER A 386 -4.04 -2.99 33.13
CA SER A 386 -5.37 -2.42 32.93
C SER A 386 -5.39 -0.90 33.17
N GLY A 387 -5.96 -0.14 32.23
CA GLY A 387 -6.10 1.32 32.32
C GLY A 387 -4.81 2.14 32.18
N ARG A 388 -3.66 1.51 31.95
CA ARG A 388 -2.35 2.18 31.80
C ARG A 388 -1.87 2.27 30.36
N PHE A 389 -2.71 1.93 29.39
CA PHE A 389 -2.43 2.05 27.96
C PHE A 389 -3.63 2.71 27.27
N GLN A 390 -3.41 3.27 26.09
CA GLN A 390 -4.44 3.86 25.25
C GLN A 390 -4.83 2.87 24.15
N ARG A 391 -6.13 2.78 23.86
CA ARG A 391 -6.62 1.96 22.74
C ARG A 391 -6.04 2.47 21.42
N LYS A 392 -5.90 1.58 20.44
CA LYS A 392 -5.42 1.87 19.08
C LYS A 392 -4.02 2.50 19.00
N ARG A 393 -3.24 2.40 20.09
CA ARG A 393 -1.83 2.78 20.10
C ARG A 393 -0.95 1.55 20.12
N VAL A 394 0.15 1.62 19.37
CA VAL A 394 1.15 0.55 19.33
C VAL A 394 2.14 0.76 20.46
N TYR A 395 2.38 -0.30 21.23
CA TYR A 395 3.32 -0.33 22.34
C TYR A 395 4.44 -1.34 22.05
N GLU A 396 5.67 -0.95 22.35
CA GLU A 396 6.86 -1.79 22.28
C GLU A 396 7.17 -2.33 23.68
N VAL A 397 7.32 -3.65 23.78
CA VAL A 397 7.75 -4.36 24.99
C VAL A 397 9.20 -4.76 24.83
N THR A 398 10.01 -4.47 25.84
CA THR A 398 11.38 -4.95 25.94
C THR A 398 11.57 -5.60 27.31
N ALA A 399 11.99 -6.86 27.32
CA ALA A 399 12.31 -7.61 28.53
C ALA A 399 13.71 -8.21 28.43
N VAL A 400 14.52 -8.06 29.47
CA VAL A 400 15.84 -8.69 29.55
C VAL A 400 15.74 -9.95 30.38
N VAL A 401 15.84 -11.09 29.72
CA VAL A 401 15.52 -12.41 30.30
C VAL A 401 16.72 -13.35 30.26
N ARG A 402 16.74 -14.29 31.21
CA ARG A 402 17.66 -15.44 31.28
C ARG A 402 16.89 -16.61 31.86
N ILE A 403 17.33 -17.84 31.64
CA ILE A 403 16.74 -19.03 32.27
C ILE A 403 17.72 -19.68 33.23
N PHE A 404 17.22 -20.43 34.20
CA PHE A 404 18.04 -21.16 35.16
C PHE A 404 17.30 -22.40 35.67
N GLY A 405 18.00 -23.52 35.90
CA GLY A 405 17.39 -24.76 36.42
C GLY A 405 18.04 -26.03 35.88
N ASN A 406 17.75 -27.17 36.53
CA ASN A 406 18.41 -28.44 36.23
C ASN A 406 18.07 -28.94 34.81
N ASN A 407 19.10 -29.18 33.99
CA ASN A 407 19.05 -29.75 32.64
C ASN A 407 18.44 -28.87 31.51
N VAL A 408 18.38 -27.54 31.67
CA VAL A 408 17.98 -26.65 30.56
C VAL A 408 19.09 -25.65 30.24
N THR A 409 19.69 -25.80 29.06
CA THR A 409 20.74 -24.91 28.54
C THR A 409 20.19 -23.86 27.57
N SER A 410 19.06 -24.16 26.93
CA SER A 410 18.34 -23.26 26.02
C SER A 410 16.85 -23.57 26.07
N ALA A 411 16.02 -22.54 26.12
CA ALA A 411 14.57 -22.66 26.01
C ALA A 411 13.94 -21.35 25.51
N THR A 412 12.79 -21.46 24.86
CA THR A 412 12.01 -20.29 24.45
C THR A 412 11.39 -19.60 25.66
N VAL A 413 11.63 -18.30 25.79
CA VAL A 413 10.86 -17.41 26.66
C VAL A 413 9.95 -16.57 25.76
N GLN A 414 8.69 -16.42 26.16
CA GLN A 414 7.64 -15.72 25.41
C GLN A 414 7.00 -14.64 26.30
N ALA A 415 6.70 -13.48 25.72
CA ALA A 415 5.88 -12.46 26.34
C ALA A 415 4.46 -12.52 25.75
N THR A 416 3.46 -12.55 26.62
CA THR A 416 2.05 -12.73 26.24
C THR A 416 1.16 -11.74 26.99
N LEU A 417 0.18 -11.17 26.28
CA LEU A 417 -0.94 -10.47 26.90
C LEU A 417 -2.11 -11.42 27.06
N TRP A 418 -2.61 -11.51 28.28
CA TRP A 418 -3.95 -12.02 28.53
C TRP A 418 -4.92 -10.84 28.63
N VAL A 419 -5.91 -10.82 27.76
CA VAL A 419 -6.89 -9.75 27.61
C VAL A 419 -8.28 -10.31 27.91
N LEU A 420 -8.98 -9.73 28.87
CA LEU A 420 -10.39 -10.01 29.14
C LEU A 420 -11.22 -8.90 28.51
N ASN A 421 -11.97 -9.25 27.47
CA ASN A 421 -12.83 -8.31 26.76
C ASN A 421 -14.12 -8.01 27.56
N ALA A 422 -14.81 -6.92 27.20
CA ALA A 422 -16.05 -6.52 27.87
C ALA A 422 -17.15 -7.60 27.82
N ASN A 423 -17.15 -8.41 26.75
CA ASN A 423 -18.03 -9.57 26.56
C ASN A 423 -17.60 -10.83 27.34
N GLN A 424 -16.68 -10.69 28.31
CA GLN A 424 -16.11 -11.79 29.11
C GLN A 424 -15.30 -12.82 28.32
N ARG A 425 -15.00 -12.54 27.05
CA ARG A 425 -14.13 -13.40 26.25
C ARG A 425 -12.67 -13.16 26.61
N GLU A 426 -11.95 -14.24 26.86
CA GLU A 426 -10.50 -14.20 27.06
C GLU A 426 -9.76 -14.29 25.71
N GLN A 427 -8.68 -13.55 25.60
CA GLN A 427 -7.79 -13.54 24.43
C GLN A 427 -6.33 -13.57 24.91
N TYR A 428 -5.51 -14.33 24.19
CA TYR A 428 -4.08 -14.43 24.44
C TYR A 428 -3.33 -13.90 23.21
N ILE A 429 -2.59 -12.81 23.38
CA ILE A 429 -1.84 -12.15 22.31
C ILE A 429 -0.35 -12.36 22.59
N VAL A 430 0.29 -13.21 21.80
CA VAL A 430 1.74 -13.38 21.84
C VAL A 430 2.39 -12.11 21.30
N ILE A 431 3.24 -11.47 22.10
CA ILE A 431 3.96 -10.25 21.71
C ILE A 431 5.25 -10.58 20.98
N ALA A 432 6.05 -11.47 21.57
CA ALA A 432 7.34 -11.89 21.04
C ALA A 432 7.85 -13.12 21.80
N ASN A 433 8.80 -13.82 21.20
CA ASN A 433 9.54 -14.90 21.85
C ASN A 433 11.03 -14.80 21.53
N VAL A 434 11.88 -15.35 22.39
CA VAL A 434 13.33 -15.40 22.21
C VAL A 434 13.86 -16.74 22.73
N GLN A 435 14.92 -17.27 22.10
CA GLN A 435 15.69 -18.38 22.67
C GLN A 435 16.59 -17.84 23.79
N ALA A 436 16.21 -18.08 25.03
CA ALA A 436 17.00 -17.73 26.21
C ALA A 436 17.92 -18.88 26.60
N THR A 437 19.07 -18.55 27.19
CA THR A 437 20.07 -19.54 27.64
C THR A 437 20.34 -19.42 29.13
N ASP A 438 20.95 -20.46 29.69
CA ASP A 438 21.43 -20.45 31.07
C ASP A 438 22.72 -19.63 31.25
N LYS A 439 23.33 -19.12 30.17
CA LYS A 439 24.64 -18.43 30.18
C LYS A 439 24.54 -16.91 30.16
N ASN A 440 23.73 -16.37 29.25
CA ASN A 440 23.70 -14.94 28.96
C ASN A 440 22.29 -14.37 29.11
N TRP A 441 22.21 -13.11 29.53
CA TRP A 441 21.00 -12.31 29.40
C TRP A 441 20.72 -12.03 27.93
N VAL A 442 19.46 -12.20 27.50
CA VAL A 442 19.00 -11.92 26.15
C VAL A 442 17.83 -10.95 26.17
N GLU A 443 17.73 -10.10 25.15
CA GLU A 443 16.61 -9.17 24.99
C GLU A 443 15.47 -9.87 24.25
N LEU A 444 14.29 -9.89 24.87
CA LEU A 444 13.01 -10.20 24.24
C LEU A 444 12.35 -8.87 23.87
N LYS A 445 12.04 -8.69 22.60
CA LYS A 445 11.44 -7.45 22.09
C LYS A 445 10.28 -7.73 21.14
N GLY A 446 9.17 -7.02 21.30
CA GLY A 446 8.02 -7.12 20.40
C GLY A 446 7.05 -5.95 20.54
N LYS A 447 5.99 -5.95 19.74
CA LYS A 447 4.97 -4.90 19.72
C LYS A 447 3.59 -5.48 19.97
N PHE A 448 2.69 -4.68 20.55
CA PHE A 448 1.27 -5.00 20.64
C PHE A 448 0.41 -3.76 20.45
N VAL A 449 -0.86 -3.99 20.12
CA VAL A 449 -1.92 -2.99 20.08
C VAL A 449 -3.18 -3.61 20.68
N ILE A 450 -3.99 -2.78 21.35
CA ILE A 450 -5.32 -3.18 21.83
C ILE A 450 -6.33 -2.22 21.21
N HIS A 451 -7.23 -2.74 20.38
CA HIS A 451 -8.23 -1.93 19.68
C HIS A 451 -9.50 -1.74 20.51
N GLY A 452 -9.92 -2.80 21.22
CA GLY A 452 -11.10 -2.79 22.08
C GLY A 452 -10.91 -2.05 23.41
N SER A 453 -11.94 -2.13 24.26
CA SER A 453 -11.91 -1.64 25.64
C SER A 453 -11.98 -2.83 26.60
N PRO A 454 -10.86 -3.53 26.81
CA PRO A 454 -10.86 -4.69 27.69
C PRO A 454 -11.11 -4.28 29.14
N SER A 455 -11.78 -5.14 29.88
CA SER A 455 -12.00 -4.96 31.31
C SER A 455 -10.72 -5.23 32.10
N ARG A 456 -9.87 -6.14 31.60
CA ARG A 456 -8.61 -6.51 32.27
C ARG A 456 -7.52 -6.89 31.28
N VAL A 457 -6.29 -6.49 31.55
CA VAL A 457 -5.11 -6.83 30.73
C VAL A 457 -3.93 -7.19 31.60
N ILE A 458 -3.33 -8.36 31.37
CA ILE A 458 -2.15 -8.85 32.09
C ILE A 458 -1.04 -9.14 31.09
N LEU A 459 0.13 -8.55 31.31
CA LEU A 459 1.37 -8.91 30.61
C LEU A 459 2.15 -9.91 31.46
N TYR A 460 2.54 -11.04 30.87
CA TYR A 460 3.32 -12.05 31.56
C TYR A 460 4.38 -12.69 30.66
N LEU A 461 5.41 -13.27 31.30
CA LEU A 461 6.44 -14.05 30.63
C LEU A 461 6.25 -15.54 30.89
N GLU A 462 6.37 -16.37 29.86
CA GLU A 462 6.16 -17.81 29.90
C GLU A 462 7.15 -18.55 28.99
N GLY A 463 7.01 -19.87 28.82
CA GLY A 463 7.69 -20.63 27.76
C GLY A 463 8.55 -21.80 28.21
N PRO A 464 9.60 -21.63 29.05
CA PRO A 464 10.52 -22.72 29.34
C PRO A 464 9.81 -23.89 30.05
N PRO A 465 10.31 -25.13 29.91
CA PRO A 465 9.73 -26.31 30.54
C PRO A 465 9.44 -26.14 32.03
N SER A 466 8.47 -26.90 32.54
CA SER A 466 8.16 -26.96 33.97
C SER A 466 9.43 -27.27 34.78
N GLY A 467 9.63 -26.58 35.90
CA GLY A 467 10.82 -26.71 36.74
C GLY A 467 12.00 -25.79 36.37
N SER A 468 11.97 -25.13 35.21
CA SER A 468 12.96 -24.10 34.85
C SER A 468 12.49 -22.71 35.25
N ASP A 469 13.37 -21.96 35.90
CA ASP A 469 13.13 -20.59 36.33
C ASP A 469 13.25 -19.61 35.16
N ILE A 470 12.38 -18.59 35.16
CA ILE A 470 12.52 -17.41 34.28
C ILE A 470 13.12 -16.29 35.12
N LEU A 471 14.31 -15.83 34.74
CA LEU A 471 14.97 -14.69 35.35
C LEU A 471 14.67 -13.44 34.52
N LEU A 472 14.29 -12.36 35.18
CA LEU A 472 13.92 -11.08 34.58
C LEU A 472 14.74 -9.96 35.22
N ASN A 473 15.62 -9.32 34.46
CA ASN A 473 16.39 -8.17 34.94
C ASN A 473 15.61 -6.86 34.80
N SER A 474 14.94 -6.66 33.67
CA SER A 474 14.05 -5.51 33.47
C SER A 474 12.93 -5.83 32.48
N LEU A 475 11.79 -5.16 32.64
CA LEU A 475 10.69 -5.18 31.67
C LEU A 475 10.12 -3.77 31.51
N VAL A 476 10.13 -3.28 30.28
CA VAL A 476 9.67 -1.93 29.94
C VAL A 476 8.65 -2.01 28.81
N VAL A 477 7.57 -1.24 28.95
CA VAL A 477 6.60 -1.02 27.88
C VAL A 477 6.54 0.48 27.59
N LYS A 478 6.72 0.85 26.33
CA LYS A 478 6.73 2.24 25.86
C LYS A 478 5.90 2.37 24.60
N HIS A 479 5.36 3.57 24.33
CA HIS A 479 4.76 3.86 23.03
C HIS A 479 5.81 3.62 21.93
N ALA A 480 5.42 2.84 20.92
CA ALA A 480 6.32 2.48 19.83
C ALA A 480 6.60 3.73 18.98
N LYS A 481 7.87 4.07 18.80
CA LYS A 481 8.23 5.20 17.94
C LYS A 481 7.87 4.86 16.50
N ARG A 482 7.11 5.74 15.86
CA ARG A 482 6.88 5.68 14.41
C ARG A 482 8.21 5.88 13.69
N ASN A 483 8.64 4.88 12.93
CA ASN A 483 9.74 5.04 11.98
C ASN A 483 9.27 6.03 10.91
N ARG A 484 10.15 6.97 10.53
CA ARG A 484 9.83 7.84 9.39
C ARG A 484 9.83 6.97 8.13
N PRO A 485 8.85 7.14 7.22
CA PRO A 485 8.88 6.43 5.94
C PRO A 485 10.23 6.65 5.25
N SER A 486 10.84 5.55 4.79
CA SER A 486 12.06 5.62 4.00
C SER A 486 11.80 6.47 2.74
N PRO A 487 12.70 7.35 2.32
CA PRO A 487 12.51 8.08 1.06
C PRO A 487 12.43 7.10 -0.12
N PRO A 488 11.76 7.48 -1.23
CA PRO A 488 11.75 6.66 -2.43
C PRO A 488 13.19 6.47 -2.91
N PRO A 489 13.60 5.24 -3.28
CA PRO A 489 14.92 5.01 -3.85
C PRO A 489 15.12 5.84 -5.12
N PHE A 490 16.35 6.30 -5.32
CA PHE A 490 16.75 7.02 -6.52
C PHE A 490 17.90 6.30 -7.21
N TYR A 491 17.78 6.09 -8.52
CA TYR A 491 18.78 5.42 -9.34
C TYR A 491 19.19 6.34 -10.48
N GLU A 492 20.45 6.76 -10.51
CA GLU A 492 21.01 7.39 -11.70
C GLU A 492 21.35 6.30 -12.72
N ASN A 493 20.81 6.40 -13.94
CA ASN A 493 21.03 5.48 -15.06
C ASN A 493 20.97 3.99 -14.65
N PRO A 494 19.80 3.45 -14.30
CA PRO A 494 19.67 2.12 -13.70
C PRO A 494 20.25 0.99 -14.56
N GLY A 495 20.39 1.18 -15.88
CA GLY A 495 20.97 0.19 -16.78
C GLY A 495 20.04 -0.99 -17.02
N PHE A 496 18.73 -0.74 -17.11
CA PHE A 496 17.74 -1.80 -17.30
C PHE A 496 18.06 -2.67 -18.52
N GLY A 497 17.96 -3.99 -18.33
CA GLY A 497 18.26 -4.98 -19.36
C GLY A 497 19.74 -5.15 -19.72
N VAL A 498 20.66 -4.40 -19.09
CA VAL A 498 22.10 -4.57 -19.30
C VAL A 498 22.62 -5.68 -18.41
N ASN A 499 23.20 -6.72 -19.01
CA ASN A 499 23.81 -7.81 -18.28
C ASN A 499 25.04 -7.33 -17.49
N ILE A 500 25.04 -7.55 -16.18
CA ILE A 500 26.15 -7.19 -15.30
C ILE A 500 27.24 -8.27 -15.26
N VAL A 501 26.94 -9.48 -15.73
CA VAL A 501 27.92 -10.57 -15.86
C VAL A 501 28.72 -10.39 -17.13
N GLU A 502 30.04 -10.44 -17.01
CA GLU A 502 30.96 -10.33 -18.13
C GLU A 502 31.26 -11.69 -18.77
N ASN A 503 31.44 -11.67 -20.10
CA ASN A 503 31.78 -12.84 -20.90
C ASN A 503 30.84 -14.05 -20.66
N SER A 504 29.54 -13.78 -20.52
CA SER A 504 28.50 -14.81 -20.32
C SER A 504 28.32 -15.74 -21.52
N GLU A 505 28.70 -15.30 -22.72
CA GLU A 505 28.66 -16.07 -23.97
C GLU A 505 30.00 -16.72 -24.36
N VAL A 506 31.07 -16.48 -23.60
CA VAL A 506 32.39 -17.11 -23.83
C VAL A 506 32.86 -16.96 -25.29
N VAL A 507 32.74 -15.76 -25.85
CA VAL A 507 32.85 -15.50 -27.31
C VAL A 507 34.25 -15.78 -27.85
N ASN A 508 35.30 -15.52 -27.06
CA ASN A 508 36.69 -15.64 -27.49
C ASN A 508 37.33 -17.01 -27.17
N GLY A 509 36.53 -18.01 -26.76
CA GLY A 509 37.06 -19.32 -26.34
C GLY A 509 37.86 -19.29 -25.03
N ALA A 510 37.82 -18.17 -24.30
CA ALA A 510 38.45 -18.00 -22.99
C ALA A 510 37.37 -17.82 -21.92
N THR A 511 37.58 -18.41 -20.74
CA THR A 511 36.65 -18.31 -19.61
C THR A 511 36.82 -17.02 -18.81
N GLN A 512 37.90 -16.25 -18.97
CA GLN A 512 38.10 -15.01 -18.20
C GLN A 512 36.98 -13.98 -18.50
N PRO A 513 36.44 -13.25 -17.50
CA PRO A 513 36.93 -13.08 -16.13
C PRO A 513 36.36 -14.07 -15.10
N TRP A 514 35.81 -15.21 -15.55
CA TRP A 514 35.38 -16.28 -14.65
C TRP A 514 36.56 -16.95 -13.97
N PHE A 515 36.46 -17.11 -12.65
CA PHE A 515 37.40 -17.87 -11.84
C PHE A 515 36.72 -19.07 -11.17
N THR A 516 37.53 -20.02 -10.69
CA THR A 516 37.06 -21.21 -9.99
C THR A 516 36.80 -20.90 -8.52
N LEU A 517 35.60 -21.19 -8.03
CA LEU A 517 35.34 -21.31 -6.61
C LEU A 517 35.71 -22.73 -6.16
N GLY A 518 36.84 -22.87 -5.47
CA GLY A 518 37.43 -24.17 -5.12
C GLY A 518 38.33 -24.76 -6.21
N ASN A 519 38.70 -26.04 -6.07
CA ASN A 519 39.73 -26.69 -6.91
C ASN A 519 39.17 -27.37 -8.18
N CYS A 520 38.04 -26.89 -8.71
CA CYS A 520 37.48 -27.39 -9.98
C CYS A 520 38.23 -26.83 -11.20
N LYS A 521 37.90 -27.29 -12.40
CA LYS A 521 38.48 -26.82 -13.67
C LYS A 521 37.42 -26.21 -14.59
N LEU A 522 37.66 -24.99 -15.08
CA LEU A 522 36.84 -24.35 -16.12
C LEU A 522 37.47 -24.56 -17.51
N SER A 523 36.62 -24.84 -18.50
CA SER A 523 36.99 -24.92 -19.92
C SER A 523 35.81 -24.48 -20.79
N VAL A 524 36.02 -24.30 -22.08
CA VAL A 524 34.97 -23.87 -23.02
C VAL A 524 34.50 -25.05 -23.85
N GLY A 525 33.19 -25.26 -23.91
CA GLY A 525 32.54 -26.22 -24.79
C GLY A 525 31.62 -25.55 -25.81
N GLN A 526 31.12 -26.33 -26.76
CA GLN A 526 30.19 -25.88 -27.83
C GLN A 526 28.93 -26.75 -27.86
N GLY A 527 27.82 -26.17 -28.30
CA GLY A 527 26.52 -26.86 -28.39
C GLY A 527 25.48 -26.35 -27.38
N ALA A 528 25.69 -25.15 -26.83
CA ALA A 528 24.66 -24.44 -26.08
C ALA A 528 23.59 -23.84 -27.01
N PRO A 529 22.37 -23.59 -26.50
CA PRO A 529 21.34 -22.89 -27.25
C PRO A 529 21.84 -21.54 -27.77
N ARG A 530 21.49 -21.21 -29.01
CA ARG A 530 21.81 -19.91 -29.63
C ARG A 530 20.76 -18.84 -29.35
N THR A 531 19.86 -19.10 -28.41
CA THR A 531 18.80 -18.19 -27.99
C THR A 531 18.95 -17.91 -26.50
N LEU A 532 18.59 -16.71 -26.06
CA LEU A 532 18.41 -16.41 -24.64
C LEU A 532 17.42 -17.41 -24.02
N PRO A 533 17.61 -17.74 -22.73
CA PRO A 533 16.58 -18.45 -21.99
C PRO A 533 15.23 -17.69 -22.08
N PRO A 534 14.09 -18.39 -22.21
CA PRO A 534 12.78 -17.79 -22.38
C PRO A 534 12.46 -16.63 -21.43
N MET A 535 12.66 -16.78 -20.12
CA MET A 535 12.37 -15.74 -19.12
C MET A 535 13.20 -14.47 -19.35
N ALA A 536 14.48 -14.60 -19.73
CA ALA A 536 15.31 -13.44 -20.08
C ALA A 536 14.88 -12.81 -21.40
N ARG A 537 14.56 -13.64 -22.40
CA ARG A 537 14.08 -13.17 -23.71
C ARG A 537 12.78 -12.37 -23.57
N ASP A 538 11.87 -12.80 -22.71
CA ASP A 538 10.56 -12.15 -22.55
C ASP A 538 10.68 -10.79 -21.84
N THR A 539 11.75 -10.58 -21.04
CA THR A 539 12.09 -9.27 -20.48
C THR A 539 12.90 -8.39 -21.44
N LEU A 540 13.90 -8.95 -22.11
CA LEU A 540 14.86 -8.21 -22.95
C LEU A 540 14.37 -7.98 -24.39
N GLY A 541 13.39 -8.78 -24.84
CA GLY A 541 12.87 -8.74 -26.20
C GLY A 541 13.80 -9.40 -27.24
N PRO A 542 13.70 -8.99 -28.52
CA PRO A 542 14.51 -9.54 -29.61
C PRO A 542 16.01 -9.37 -29.35
N HIS A 543 16.78 -10.44 -29.58
CA HIS A 543 18.22 -10.48 -29.37
C HIS A 543 18.94 -11.10 -30.58
N LYS A 544 20.24 -10.81 -30.72
CA LYS A 544 21.09 -11.46 -31.72
C LYS A 544 21.36 -12.93 -31.32
N PRO A 545 21.52 -13.86 -32.27
CA PRO A 545 21.86 -15.24 -31.94
C PRO A 545 23.12 -15.32 -31.08
N LEU A 546 23.05 -16.12 -30.01
CA LEU A 546 24.17 -16.33 -29.10
C LEU A 546 25.27 -17.19 -29.74
N SER A 547 26.48 -17.14 -29.17
CA SER A 547 27.67 -17.88 -29.66
C SER A 547 27.46 -19.40 -29.78
N GLY A 548 26.63 -19.99 -28.92
CA GLY A 548 26.49 -21.43 -28.74
C GLY A 548 27.62 -22.08 -27.93
N ASN A 549 28.47 -21.27 -27.30
CA ASN A 549 29.52 -21.72 -26.37
C ASN A 549 28.98 -21.80 -24.93
N TYR A 550 29.65 -22.59 -24.09
CA TYR A 550 29.36 -22.70 -22.66
C TYR A 550 30.62 -22.89 -21.82
N ILE A 551 30.51 -22.59 -20.53
CA ILE A 551 31.55 -22.91 -19.54
C ILE A 551 31.29 -24.34 -19.05
N LEU A 552 32.27 -25.22 -19.27
CA LEU A 552 32.33 -26.58 -18.73
C LEU A 552 33.13 -26.59 -17.43
N VAL A 553 32.54 -27.14 -16.39
CA VAL A 553 33.10 -27.26 -15.05
C VAL A 553 33.30 -28.73 -14.73
N THR A 554 34.55 -29.13 -14.53
CA THR A 554 34.94 -30.53 -14.23
C THR A 554 35.76 -30.60 -12.94
N ASN A 555 36.06 -31.82 -12.47
CA ASN A 555 36.85 -32.08 -11.25
C ASN A 555 36.26 -31.44 -9.97
N ARG A 556 34.93 -31.34 -9.89
CA ARG A 556 34.24 -30.82 -8.70
C ARG A 556 34.27 -31.87 -7.60
N THR A 557 34.76 -31.53 -6.41
CA THR A 557 34.78 -32.44 -5.24
C THR A 557 33.77 -32.07 -4.16
N GLN A 558 33.10 -30.92 -4.32
CA GLN A 558 32.05 -30.42 -3.42
C GLN A 558 30.95 -29.74 -4.25
N THR A 559 29.73 -29.65 -3.70
CA THR A 559 28.56 -29.08 -4.38
C THR A 559 28.69 -27.59 -4.66
N TRP A 560 29.34 -26.83 -3.78
CA TRP A 560 29.53 -25.39 -3.93
C TRP A 560 30.62 -25.00 -4.95
N MET A 561 31.39 -25.97 -5.47
CA MET A 561 32.46 -25.68 -6.43
C MET A 561 31.89 -25.36 -7.81
N GLY A 562 32.37 -24.29 -8.44
CA GLY A 562 31.91 -23.89 -9.77
C GLY A 562 32.51 -22.57 -10.28
N PRO A 563 31.99 -22.04 -11.39
CA PRO A 563 32.43 -20.77 -11.95
C PRO A 563 31.87 -19.62 -11.12
N ALA A 564 32.70 -18.61 -10.88
CA ALA A 564 32.37 -17.44 -10.08
C ALA A 564 32.89 -16.13 -10.70
N GLN A 565 32.23 -15.03 -10.38
CA GLN A 565 32.61 -13.67 -10.78
C GLN A 565 32.22 -12.66 -9.70
N MET A 566 33.07 -11.65 -9.47
CA MET A 566 32.75 -10.53 -8.58
C MET A 566 31.85 -9.53 -9.31
N ILE A 567 30.77 -9.10 -8.66
CA ILE A 567 29.78 -8.16 -9.24
C ILE A 567 29.47 -6.97 -8.32
N THR A 568 30.18 -6.82 -7.20
CA THR A 568 29.95 -5.78 -6.17
C THR A 568 29.69 -4.39 -6.75
N GLU A 569 30.56 -3.92 -7.65
CA GLU A 569 30.53 -2.54 -8.17
C GLU A 569 29.42 -2.29 -9.20
N LYS A 570 28.73 -3.35 -9.64
CA LYS A 570 27.70 -3.30 -10.68
C LYS A 570 26.28 -3.30 -10.10
N LEU A 571 26.15 -3.53 -8.80
CA LEU A 571 24.87 -3.64 -8.11
C LEU A 571 24.44 -2.28 -7.56
N LYS A 572 23.13 -2.02 -7.64
CA LYS A 572 22.49 -0.85 -7.04
C LYS A 572 21.46 -1.32 -6.03
N LEU A 573 21.44 -0.67 -4.87
CA LEU A 573 20.46 -0.96 -3.83
C LEU A 573 19.04 -0.76 -4.37
N PHE A 574 18.09 -1.53 -3.85
CA PHE A 574 16.67 -1.46 -4.14
C PHE A 574 16.25 -1.78 -5.60
N LEU A 575 17.19 -1.97 -6.53
CA LEU A 575 16.89 -2.53 -7.85
C LEU A 575 16.66 -4.04 -7.75
N THR A 576 15.58 -4.52 -8.37
CA THR A 576 15.33 -5.94 -8.57
C THR A 576 16.13 -6.41 -9.78
N TYR A 577 16.92 -7.47 -9.61
CA TYR A 577 17.71 -8.11 -10.66
C TYR A 577 17.05 -9.43 -11.05
N GLN A 578 16.87 -9.63 -12.34
CA GLN A 578 16.50 -10.93 -12.90
C GLN A 578 17.76 -11.74 -13.17
N VAL A 579 17.71 -13.02 -12.84
CA VAL A 579 18.74 -14.02 -13.12
C VAL A 579 18.16 -15.05 -14.08
N SER A 580 18.93 -15.40 -15.11
CA SER A 580 18.51 -16.41 -16.07
C SER A 580 19.71 -17.04 -16.77
N ALA A 581 19.73 -18.36 -16.94
CA ALA A 581 20.78 -19.05 -17.69
C ALA A 581 20.30 -20.36 -18.30
N TRP A 582 21.11 -20.90 -19.21
CA TRP A 582 21.02 -22.29 -19.64
C TRP A 582 21.97 -23.15 -18.81
N VAL A 583 21.46 -24.26 -18.27
CA VAL A 583 22.25 -25.25 -17.53
C VAL A 583 22.05 -26.65 -18.10
N LYS A 584 23.12 -27.44 -18.09
CA LYS A 584 23.13 -28.86 -18.44
C LYS A 584 24.14 -29.56 -17.52
N ILE A 585 23.89 -30.83 -17.21
CA ILE A 585 24.80 -31.63 -16.39
C ILE A 585 25.21 -32.90 -17.14
N GLY A 586 26.47 -33.30 -16.99
CA GLY A 586 27.07 -34.45 -17.69
C GLY A 586 27.29 -35.66 -16.80
N VAL A 587 27.71 -36.78 -17.38
CA VAL A 587 28.14 -37.96 -16.61
C VAL A 587 29.53 -37.70 -16.05
N GLY A 588 29.63 -37.71 -14.72
CA GLY A 588 30.89 -37.58 -13.98
C GLY A 588 31.75 -38.85 -13.96
N VAL A 589 32.91 -38.78 -13.31
CA VAL A 589 33.88 -39.91 -13.14
C VAL A 589 33.28 -41.10 -12.37
N SER A 590 32.16 -40.89 -11.67
CA SER A 590 31.37 -41.93 -11.01
C SER A 590 30.01 -42.04 -11.70
N GLY A 591 29.82 -43.08 -12.53
CA GLY A 591 28.63 -43.28 -13.37
C GLY A 591 27.34 -43.64 -12.63
N SER A 592 26.97 -42.90 -11.58
CA SER A 592 25.94 -43.35 -10.63
C SER A 592 25.02 -42.25 -10.10
N SER A 593 24.45 -41.40 -10.95
CA SER A 593 23.07 -41.00 -10.65
C SER A 593 22.29 -40.52 -11.87
N MET A 594 21.27 -41.31 -12.26
CA MET A 594 20.13 -40.83 -13.04
C MET A 594 19.15 -40.01 -12.16
N SER A 595 19.44 -39.85 -10.85
CA SER A 595 18.58 -39.05 -9.98
C SER A 595 18.66 -37.57 -10.37
N PRO A 596 17.55 -36.84 -10.22
CA PRO A 596 17.56 -35.39 -10.36
C PRO A 596 18.62 -34.75 -9.44
N GLN A 597 19.23 -33.66 -9.91
CA GLN A 597 20.31 -32.93 -9.25
C GLN A 597 19.96 -31.45 -9.15
N ASN A 598 20.20 -30.86 -7.98
CA ASN A 598 19.99 -29.42 -7.82
C ASN A 598 21.15 -28.64 -8.42
N VAL A 599 20.83 -27.61 -9.22
CA VAL A 599 21.74 -26.60 -9.75
C VAL A 599 21.20 -25.24 -9.35
N ASN A 600 22.08 -24.36 -8.90
CA ASN A 600 21.70 -23.07 -8.34
C ASN A 600 22.68 -21.97 -8.76
N ILE A 601 22.13 -20.83 -9.17
CA ILE A 601 22.90 -19.59 -9.28
C ILE A 601 22.76 -18.89 -7.93
N ALA A 602 23.87 -18.77 -7.23
CA ALA A 602 23.93 -18.19 -5.89
C ALA A 602 24.70 -16.89 -5.88
N LEU A 603 24.39 -16.04 -4.90
CA LEU A 603 25.19 -14.91 -4.53
C LEU A 603 25.78 -15.13 -3.13
N SER A 604 27.05 -14.75 -2.96
CA SER A 604 27.66 -14.54 -1.65
C SER A 604 27.71 -13.04 -1.42
N VAL A 605 26.90 -12.53 -0.49
CA VAL A 605 26.78 -11.12 -0.11
C VAL A 605 27.36 -10.99 1.29
N ASP A 606 28.57 -10.43 1.42
CA ASP A 606 29.30 -10.33 2.70
C ASP A 606 29.37 -11.67 3.47
N ASN A 607 29.65 -12.75 2.72
CA ASN A 607 29.68 -14.15 3.18
C ASN A 607 28.32 -14.72 3.60
N GLN A 608 27.21 -14.04 3.31
CA GLN A 608 25.87 -14.57 3.44
C GLN A 608 25.39 -15.11 2.09
N TRP A 609 24.77 -16.28 2.13
CA TRP A 609 24.19 -16.90 0.95
C TRP A 609 22.87 -16.21 0.59
N VAL A 610 22.71 -15.85 -0.68
CA VAL A 610 21.48 -15.31 -1.26
C VAL A 610 21.14 -16.13 -2.50
N ASN A 611 19.89 -16.56 -2.59
CA ASN A 611 19.41 -17.29 -3.75
C ASN A 611 19.30 -16.35 -4.96
N GLY A 612 19.76 -16.79 -6.13
CA GLY A 612 19.52 -16.13 -7.41
C GLY A 612 18.68 -16.97 -8.36
N GLY A 613 18.15 -18.11 -7.92
CA GLY A 613 17.37 -19.04 -8.74
C GLY A 613 17.95 -20.45 -8.71
N GLN A 614 17.08 -21.46 -8.69
CA GLN A 614 17.47 -22.86 -8.64
C GLN A 614 16.55 -23.76 -9.45
N ILE A 615 17.12 -24.85 -9.93
CA ILE A 615 16.39 -25.85 -10.70
C ILE A 615 16.92 -27.25 -10.41
N GLU A 616 16.03 -28.23 -10.49
CA GLU A 616 16.38 -29.63 -10.44
C GLU A 616 16.53 -30.18 -11.88
N VAL A 617 17.70 -30.76 -12.18
CA VAL A 617 18.09 -31.19 -13.53
C VAL A 617 18.51 -32.66 -13.50
N THR A 618 18.11 -33.43 -14.51
CA THR A 618 18.58 -34.81 -14.71
C THR A 618 19.72 -34.87 -15.71
N VAL A 619 20.63 -35.83 -15.54
CA VAL A 619 21.69 -36.11 -16.51
C VAL A 619 21.07 -36.50 -17.85
N GLY A 620 21.47 -35.84 -18.92
CA GLY A 620 20.92 -36.06 -20.26
C GLY A 620 21.39 -35.00 -21.23
N ASP A 621 20.84 -35.02 -22.46
CA ASP A 621 21.30 -34.13 -23.52
C ASP A 621 20.63 -32.76 -23.58
N THR A 622 19.59 -32.55 -22.76
CA THR A 622 18.73 -31.36 -22.77
C THR A 622 19.31 -30.23 -21.93
N TRP A 623 19.25 -29.01 -22.47
CA TRP A 623 19.51 -27.78 -21.72
C TRP A 623 18.24 -27.33 -20.99
N HIS A 624 18.40 -26.94 -19.73
CA HIS A 624 17.32 -26.48 -18.87
C HIS A 624 17.51 -25.00 -18.57
N GLU A 625 16.42 -24.25 -18.55
CA GLU A 625 16.44 -22.86 -18.10
C GLU A 625 16.44 -22.82 -16.58
N ILE A 626 17.37 -22.08 -16.00
CA ILE A 626 17.32 -21.65 -14.60
C ILE A 626 16.91 -20.18 -14.58
N GLY A 627 15.97 -19.84 -13.71
CA GLY A 627 15.46 -18.48 -13.53
C GLY A 627 15.29 -18.17 -12.06
N GLY A 628 15.46 -16.91 -11.69
CA GLY A 628 15.25 -16.43 -10.33
C GLY A 628 15.48 -14.92 -10.26
N SER A 629 15.44 -14.38 -9.05
CA SER A 629 15.56 -12.94 -8.85
C SER A 629 16.18 -12.62 -7.49
N PHE A 630 16.75 -11.43 -7.37
CA PHE A 630 17.21 -10.92 -6.08
C PHE A 630 17.21 -9.40 -6.04
N ARG A 631 17.29 -8.86 -4.81
CA ARG A 631 17.48 -7.44 -4.55
C ARG A 631 18.33 -7.25 -3.30
N LEU A 632 19.17 -6.22 -3.30
CA LEU A 632 19.93 -5.82 -2.11
C LEU A 632 19.34 -4.53 -1.52
N GLU A 633 19.02 -4.54 -0.23
CA GLU A 633 18.47 -3.36 0.49
C GLU A 633 19.50 -2.67 1.39
N LYS A 634 20.67 -3.29 1.57
CA LYS A 634 21.78 -2.77 2.37
C LYS A 634 23.05 -2.79 1.53
N GLN A 635 23.87 -1.75 1.67
CA GLN A 635 25.13 -1.63 0.94
C GLN A 635 26.04 -2.83 1.25
N PRO A 636 26.34 -3.69 0.25
CA PRO A 636 27.26 -4.79 0.46
C PRO A 636 28.71 -4.30 0.39
N GLN A 637 29.62 -4.99 1.08
CA GLN A 637 31.07 -4.79 0.88
C GLN A 637 31.60 -5.68 -0.25
N ASN A 638 31.10 -6.92 -0.34
CA ASN A 638 31.52 -7.90 -1.33
C ASN A 638 30.32 -8.69 -1.84
N VAL A 639 30.15 -8.73 -3.16
CA VAL A 639 29.18 -9.60 -3.82
C VAL A 639 29.84 -10.41 -4.92
N MET A 640 29.74 -11.73 -4.78
CA MET A 640 30.18 -12.71 -5.75
C MET A 640 28.98 -13.51 -6.24
N VAL A 641 28.79 -13.59 -7.56
CA VAL A 641 27.90 -14.59 -8.16
C VAL A 641 28.69 -15.84 -8.45
N TYR A 642 28.10 -17.01 -8.19
CA TYR A 642 28.68 -18.30 -8.52
C TYR A 642 27.60 -19.32 -8.83
N VAL A 643 27.97 -20.35 -9.57
CA VAL A 643 27.04 -21.44 -9.92
C VAL A 643 27.48 -22.68 -9.15
N GLN A 644 26.55 -23.26 -8.41
CA GLN A 644 26.77 -24.43 -7.58
C GLN A 644 25.76 -25.54 -7.89
N GLY A 645 26.00 -26.71 -7.30
CA GLY A 645 25.40 -27.96 -7.77
C GLY A 645 26.00 -28.37 -9.12
N PRO A 646 25.74 -29.58 -9.64
CA PRO A 646 25.12 -30.77 -9.02
C PRO A 646 26.01 -31.41 -7.93
N ALA A 647 25.74 -32.65 -7.51
CA ALA A 647 26.61 -33.41 -6.59
C ALA A 647 28.09 -33.46 -7.03
N ALA A 648 28.98 -33.71 -6.08
CA ALA A 648 30.41 -33.86 -6.35
C ALA A 648 30.68 -34.96 -7.41
N GLY A 649 31.66 -34.73 -8.28
CA GLY A 649 32.02 -35.62 -9.36
C GLY A 649 31.23 -35.44 -10.66
N ILE A 650 30.07 -34.78 -10.62
CA ILE A 650 29.21 -34.52 -11.80
C ILE A 650 29.63 -33.20 -12.48
N ASP A 651 29.80 -33.27 -13.81
CA ASP A 651 30.16 -32.13 -14.64
C ASP A 651 28.97 -31.15 -14.78
N LEU A 652 29.27 -29.86 -14.73
CA LEU A 652 28.31 -28.78 -14.88
C LEU A 652 28.63 -27.96 -16.13
N MET A 653 27.60 -27.67 -16.93
CA MET A 653 27.67 -26.78 -18.08
C MET A 653 26.75 -25.59 -17.86
N ILE A 654 27.27 -24.37 -18.03
CA ILE A 654 26.47 -23.14 -17.98
C ILE A 654 26.72 -22.27 -19.22
N ALA A 655 25.65 -21.75 -19.80
CA ALA A 655 25.69 -20.84 -20.93
C ALA A 655 24.75 -19.65 -20.74
N ALA A 656 25.11 -18.52 -21.35
CA ALA A 656 24.25 -17.36 -21.51
C ALA A 656 23.72 -16.78 -20.19
N LEU A 657 24.49 -16.83 -19.10
CA LEU A 657 24.06 -16.26 -17.82
C LEU A 657 23.78 -14.76 -17.97
N GLN A 658 22.53 -14.40 -17.76
CA GLN A 658 22.04 -13.03 -17.71
C GLN A 658 21.73 -12.67 -16.26
N ILE A 659 22.32 -11.57 -15.80
CA ILE A 659 21.89 -10.89 -14.56
C ILE A 659 21.73 -9.42 -14.90
N PHE A 660 20.52 -8.87 -14.79
CA PHE A 660 20.26 -7.49 -15.18
C PHE A 660 19.13 -6.89 -14.35
N PRO A 661 19.17 -5.57 -14.08
CA PRO A 661 18.07 -4.89 -13.40
C PRO A 661 16.85 -4.81 -14.33
N VAL A 662 15.65 -5.00 -13.77
CA VAL A 662 14.39 -5.02 -14.54
C VAL A 662 13.67 -3.67 -14.51
N ASP A 663 13.11 -3.26 -15.65
CA ASP A 663 12.23 -2.08 -15.73
C ASP A 663 10.78 -2.46 -15.40
N ARG A 664 10.45 -2.39 -14.11
CA ARG A 664 9.09 -2.70 -13.61
C ARG A 664 8.03 -1.78 -14.23
N ARG A 665 8.37 -0.52 -14.50
CA ARG A 665 7.42 0.47 -15.04
C ARG A 665 7.08 0.18 -16.49
N GLU A 666 8.07 -0.19 -17.30
CA GLU A 666 7.82 -0.66 -18.67
C GLU A 666 6.99 -1.94 -18.67
N ARG A 667 7.29 -2.90 -17.79
CA ARG A 667 6.49 -4.14 -17.69
C ARG A 667 5.02 -3.84 -17.37
N VAL A 668 4.74 -3.01 -16.37
CA VAL A 668 3.37 -2.59 -16.04
C VAL A 668 2.68 -1.87 -17.22
N ARG A 669 3.40 -1.02 -17.95
CA ARG A 669 2.87 -0.36 -19.17
C ARG A 669 2.46 -1.38 -20.24
N CYS A 670 3.23 -2.46 -20.40
CA CYS A 670 2.87 -3.58 -21.29
C CYS A 670 1.61 -4.31 -20.81
N LEU A 671 1.55 -4.66 -19.52
CA LEU A 671 0.40 -5.38 -18.93
C LEU A 671 -0.91 -4.59 -19.05
N LYS A 672 -0.86 -3.26 -18.84
CA LYS A 672 -2.02 -2.37 -19.01
C LYS A 672 -2.63 -2.46 -20.42
N ARG A 673 -1.80 -2.63 -21.46
CA ARG A 673 -2.28 -2.80 -22.84
C ARG A 673 -2.94 -4.17 -23.06
N GLN A 674 -2.42 -5.22 -22.41
CA GLN A 674 -2.99 -6.58 -22.48
C GLN A 674 -4.34 -6.68 -21.77
N VAL A 675 -4.48 -6.01 -20.62
CA VAL A 675 -5.69 -6.03 -19.79
C VAL A 675 -6.94 -5.59 -20.56
N ASP A 676 -6.82 -4.62 -21.47
CA ASP A 676 -7.95 -4.17 -22.28
C ASP A 676 -8.54 -5.30 -23.16
N GLN A 677 -7.75 -6.30 -23.53
CA GLN A 677 -8.20 -7.44 -24.32
C GLN A 677 -8.78 -8.56 -23.46
N VAL A 678 -8.27 -8.72 -22.23
CA VAL A 678 -8.58 -9.85 -21.35
C VAL A 678 -9.72 -9.55 -20.37
N ARG A 679 -9.82 -8.30 -19.90
CA ARG A 679 -10.68 -7.95 -18.75
C ARG A 679 -11.80 -6.98 -19.08
N LYS A 680 -11.81 -6.39 -20.27
CA LYS A 680 -12.86 -5.48 -20.68
C LYS A 680 -13.72 -6.06 -21.79
N ARG A 681 -14.99 -5.68 -21.76
CA ARG A 681 -16.01 -6.04 -22.74
C ARG A 681 -16.54 -4.80 -23.44
N ASP A 682 -16.86 -4.91 -24.72
CA ASP A 682 -17.53 -3.84 -25.47
C ASP A 682 -18.98 -3.72 -25.00
N ILE A 683 -19.45 -2.50 -24.79
CA ILE A 683 -20.80 -2.18 -24.28
C ILE A 683 -21.44 -1.16 -25.20
N VAL A 684 -22.70 -1.42 -25.56
CA VAL A 684 -23.55 -0.54 -26.37
C VAL A 684 -24.77 -0.16 -25.54
N LEU A 685 -24.88 1.11 -25.17
CA LEU A 685 -26.09 1.66 -24.56
C LEU A 685 -27.00 2.16 -25.69
N LYS A 686 -28.17 1.53 -25.86
CA LYS A 686 -29.20 1.94 -26.84
C LYS A 686 -30.27 2.75 -26.15
N PHE A 687 -30.54 3.96 -26.65
CA PHE A 687 -31.50 4.88 -26.08
C PHE A 687 -32.80 4.88 -26.89
N SER A 688 -33.92 5.05 -26.21
CA SER A 688 -35.26 5.19 -26.80
C SER A 688 -36.03 6.28 -26.08
N GLY A 689 -37.03 6.87 -26.74
CA GLY A 689 -37.79 8.01 -26.20
C GLY A 689 -36.99 9.32 -26.18
N LEU A 690 -36.12 9.54 -27.17
CA LEU A 690 -35.43 10.82 -27.38
C LEU A 690 -36.41 11.84 -27.97
N ASP A 691 -36.33 13.09 -27.50
CA ASP A 691 -37.12 14.19 -28.05
C ASP A 691 -36.43 14.71 -29.31
N GLU A 692 -36.91 14.26 -30.48
CA GLU A 692 -36.35 14.54 -31.81
C GLU A 692 -36.21 16.05 -32.09
N ASP A 693 -37.13 16.88 -31.58
CA ASP A 693 -37.08 18.34 -31.77
C ASP A 693 -35.96 19.00 -30.95
N SER A 694 -35.54 18.38 -29.84
CA SER A 694 -34.52 18.89 -28.92
C SER A 694 -33.13 18.32 -29.17
N PHE A 695 -33.03 17.16 -29.82
CA PHE A 695 -31.79 16.43 -30.10
C PHE A 695 -30.84 17.24 -31.00
N ASP A 696 -31.40 17.98 -31.96
CA ASP A 696 -30.66 18.88 -32.86
C ASP A 696 -30.19 20.18 -32.17
N LEU A 697 -30.79 20.54 -31.03
CA LEU A 697 -30.54 21.81 -30.32
C LEU A 697 -29.65 21.64 -29.09
N PHE A 698 -29.69 20.48 -28.42
CA PHE A 698 -28.91 20.17 -27.21
C PHE A 698 -28.43 18.71 -27.21
N PRO A 699 -27.11 18.46 -27.14
CA PRO A 699 -26.60 17.09 -27.09
C PRO A 699 -26.95 16.41 -25.76
N TYR A 700 -27.46 15.19 -25.84
CA TYR A 700 -27.65 14.32 -24.68
C TYR A 700 -26.28 13.82 -24.21
N ILE A 701 -25.88 14.23 -23.01
CA ILE A 701 -24.56 13.89 -22.45
C ILE A 701 -24.68 12.62 -21.61
N VAL A 702 -23.85 11.62 -21.91
CA VAL A 702 -23.76 10.37 -21.17
C VAL A 702 -22.48 10.35 -20.35
N LYS A 703 -22.60 10.11 -19.04
CA LYS A 703 -21.48 9.86 -18.11
C LYS A 703 -21.64 8.47 -17.51
N VAL A 704 -20.68 7.61 -17.77
CA VAL A 704 -20.62 6.26 -17.22
C VAL A 704 -19.53 6.20 -16.16
N LYS A 705 -19.89 5.67 -14.99
CA LYS A 705 -18.96 5.39 -13.90
C LYS A 705 -19.15 3.97 -13.39
N GLN A 706 -18.10 3.16 -13.43
CA GLN A 706 -18.09 1.90 -12.72
C GLN A 706 -18.08 2.17 -11.20
N THR A 707 -19.02 1.57 -10.49
CA THR A 707 -19.15 1.68 -9.03
C THR A 707 -18.57 0.48 -8.31
N TYR A 708 -18.48 -0.66 -9.01
CA TYR A 708 -17.95 -1.91 -8.47
C TYR A 708 -17.25 -2.72 -9.58
N ASN A 709 -16.03 -3.18 -9.32
CA ASN A 709 -15.33 -4.14 -10.18
C ASN A 709 -15.56 -5.55 -9.63
N SER A 710 -15.96 -6.49 -10.50
CA SER A 710 -16.28 -7.87 -10.10
C SER A 710 -15.05 -8.77 -9.96
N PHE A 711 -13.86 -8.33 -10.38
CA PHE A 711 -12.63 -9.11 -10.23
C PHE A 711 -12.34 -9.37 -8.74
N PRO A 712 -12.12 -10.64 -8.34
CA PRO A 712 -11.82 -10.98 -6.96
C PRO A 712 -10.50 -10.39 -6.47
N VAL A 713 -10.60 -9.49 -5.50
CA VAL A 713 -9.48 -8.96 -4.72
C VAL A 713 -9.85 -9.12 -3.25
N GLY A 714 -9.23 -10.11 -2.61
CA GLY A 714 -9.47 -10.43 -1.22
C GLY A 714 -8.25 -10.26 -0.34
N THR A 715 -8.44 -10.54 0.95
CA THR A 715 -7.35 -10.54 1.92
C THR A 715 -7.55 -11.59 3.02
N CYS A 716 -6.47 -11.94 3.69
CA CYS A 716 -6.46 -12.74 4.90
C CYS A 716 -6.93 -11.91 6.10
N ILE A 717 -7.83 -12.48 6.88
CA ILE A 717 -8.31 -11.92 8.14
C ILE A 717 -8.19 -12.98 9.24
N ASN A 718 -7.93 -12.56 10.48
CA ASN A 718 -7.94 -13.41 11.66
C ASN A 718 -9.06 -12.95 12.61
N ARG A 719 -9.42 -13.81 13.56
CA ARG A 719 -10.48 -13.50 14.53
C ARG A 719 -10.17 -12.26 15.37
N THR A 720 -8.89 -12.02 15.66
CA THR A 720 -8.49 -10.84 16.44
C THR A 720 -8.59 -9.54 15.65
N ASP A 721 -8.53 -9.61 14.31
CA ASP A 721 -8.56 -8.44 13.44
C ASP A 721 -9.96 -7.82 13.39
N ILE A 722 -11.01 -8.65 13.49
CA ILE A 722 -12.40 -8.19 13.39
C ILE A 722 -12.88 -7.42 14.64
N ASP A 723 -12.11 -7.43 15.73
CA ASP A 723 -12.35 -6.59 16.91
C ASP A 723 -11.81 -5.15 16.71
N ASN A 724 -11.07 -4.90 15.62
CA ASN A 724 -10.58 -3.59 15.23
C ASN A 724 -11.52 -2.94 14.20
N GLU A 725 -12.26 -1.91 14.62
CA GLU A 725 -13.19 -1.19 13.74
C GLU A 725 -12.51 -0.54 12.52
N ASP A 726 -11.27 -0.05 12.66
CA ASP A 726 -10.54 0.58 11.54
C ASP A 726 -10.07 -0.47 10.53
N PHE A 727 -9.71 -1.67 11.02
CA PHE A 727 -9.41 -2.81 10.16
C PHE A 727 -10.65 -3.24 9.39
N VAL A 728 -11.79 -3.40 10.06
CA VAL A 728 -13.06 -3.83 9.43
C VAL A 728 -13.53 -2.80 8.41
N ASP A 729 -13.42 -1.50 8.72
CA ASP A 729 -13.76 -0.42 7.79
C ASP A 729 -12.87 -0.45 6.54
N PHE A 730 -11.54 -0.59 6.71
CA PHE A 730 -10.64 -0.72 5.57
C PHE A 730 -10.92 -2.00 4.77
N PHE A 731 -11.13 -3.12 5.45
CA PHE A 731 -11.39 -4.43 4.86
C PHE A 731 -12.64 -4.41 3.97
N THR A 732 -13.78 -4.00 4.54
CA THR A 732 -15.08 -4.02 3.84
C THR A 732 -15.17 -3.00 2.70
N LYS A 733 -14.42 -1.90 2.77
CA LYS A 733 -14.32 -0.93 1.67
C LYS A 733 -13.43 -1.40 0.53
N ASN A 734 -12.40 -2.21 0.84
CA ASN A 734 -11.32 -2.46 -0.10
C ASN A 734 -11.23 -3.90 -0.62
N PHE A 735 -11.96 -4.85 -0.06
CA PHE A 735 -11.89 -6.25 -0.49
C PHE A 735 -13.29 -6.84 -0.67
N ASN A 736 -13.44 -7.68 -1.70
CA ASN A 736 -14.69 -8.41 -1.98
C ASN A 736 -14.57 -9.92 -1.71
N TRP A 737 -13.40 -10.37 -1.26
CA TRP A 737 -13.12 -11.74 -0.86
C TRP A 737 -12.32 -11.80 0.45
N ALA A 738 -12.45 -12.91 1.18
CA ALA A 738 -11.74 -13.18 2.43
C ALA A 738 -11.19 -14.61 2.48
N VAL A 739 -10.13 -14.79 3.27
CA VAL A 739 -9.64 -16.09 3.71
C VAL A 739 -9.30 -15.99 5.19
N PHE A 740 -9.54 -17.05 5.95
CA PHE A 740 -9.24 -17.06 7.38
C PHE A 740 -7.82 -17.56 7.60
N GLY A 741 -6.99 -16.78 8.29
CA GLY A 741 -5.56 -17.07 8.42
C GLY A 741 -5.27 -18.36 9.19
N ASN A 742 -6.09 -18.65 10.20
CA ASN A 742 -5.88 -19.82 11.06
C ASN A 742 -7.17 -20.56 11.42
N GLU A 743 -8.32 -19.91 11.44
CA GLU A 743 -9.52 -20.34 12.17
C GLU A 743 -10.22 -21.57 11.58
N LEU A 744 -9.83 -22.01 10.38
CA LEU A 744 -10.28 -23.28 9.78
C LEU A 744 -9.21 -24.38 9.74
N LYS A 745 -7.94 -24.05 9.98
CA LYS A 745 -6.84 -25.03 10.04
C LYS A 745 -7.11 -26.05 11.15
N TRP A 746 -6.61 -27.28 10.97
CA TRP A 746 -6.96 -28.36 11.89
C TRP A 746 -6.49 -28.09 13.31
N TYR A 747 -5.29 -27.54 13.46
CA TYR A 747 -4.77 -27.19 14.77
C TYR A 747 -5.61 -26.13 15.49
N SER A 748 -6.32 -25.25 14.78
CA SER A 748 -7.19 -24.24 15.39
C SER A 748 -8.55 -24.82 15.76
N THR A 749 -9.12 -25.64 14.87
CA THR A 749 -10.47 -26.19 15.04
C THR A 749 -10.51 -27.40 15.97
N GLU A 750 -9.41 -28.15 16.12
CA GLU A 750 -9.29 -29.31 17.01
C GLU A 750 -7.83 -29.47 17.48
N ALA A 751 -7.36 -28.52 18.30
CA ALA A 751 -6.01 -28.54 18.89
C ALA A 751 -5.77 -29.80 19.73
N GLU A 752 -6.78 -30.20 20.51
CA GLU A 752 -6.82 -31.42 21.31
C GLU A 752 -7.94 -32.34 20.80
N ARG A 753 -7.67 -33.65 20.77
CA ARG A 753 -8.60 -34.66 20.25
C ARG A 753 -9.97 -34.53 20.93
N GLY A 754 -11.02 -34.29 20.13
CA GLY A 754 -12.40 -34.20 20.61
C GLY A 754 -12.80 -32.85 21.22
N LYS A 755 -11.89 -31.88 21.37
CA LYS A 755 -12.20 -30.51 21.80
C LYS A 755 -12.24 -29.61 20.57
N VAL A 756 -13.43 -29.45 20.00
CA VAL A 756 -13.63 -28.71 18.76
C VAL A 756 -14.04 -27.26 19.04
N ASN A 757 -13.42 -26.30 18.34
CA ASN A 757 -13.81 -24.89 18.33
C ASN A 757 -14.09 -24.44 16.89
N TYR A 758 -15.35 -24.11 16.60
CA TYR A 758 -15.77 -23.50 15.34
C TYR A 758 -16.27 -22.06 15.49
N GLN A 759 -16.38 -21.56 16.73
CA GLN A 759 -17.00 -20.27 17.02
C GLN A 759 -16.25 -19.13 16.32
N ASP A 760 -14.93 -19.20 16.28
CA ASP A 760 -14.10 -18.15 15.66
C ASP A 760 -14.33 -18.05 14.16
N ALA A 761 -14.37 -19.20 13.48
CA ALA A 761 -14.68 -19.25 12.06
C ALA A 761 -16.14 -18.84 11.77
N ASP A 762 -17.08 -19.16 12.66
CA ASP A 762 -18.48 -18.75 12.53
C ASP A 762 -18.64 -17.22 12.64
N ASP A 763 -18.03 -16.61 13.66
CA ASP A 763 -18.03 -15.14 13.87
C ASP A 763 -17.50 -14.40 12.62
N MET A 764 -16.39 -14.88 12.07
CA MET A 764 -15.75 -14.27 10.89
C MET A 764 -16.59 -14.47 9.63
N LEU A 765 -17.23 -15.62 9.49
CA LEU A 765 -18.11 -15.91 8.36
C LEU A 765 -19.37 -15.05 8.39
N ASP A 766 -19.93 -14.81 9.57
CA ASP A 766 -21.07 -13.91 9.75
C ASP A 766 -20.70 -12.46 9.37
N LEU A 767 -19.51 -11.98 9.72
CA LEU A 767 -19.01 -10.68 9.26
C LEU A 767 -18.93 -10.62 7.72
N CYS A 768 -18.35 -11.63 7.08
CA CYS A 768 -18.22 -11.67 5.62
C CYS A 768 -19.57 -11.73 4.92
N ILE A 769 -20.48 -12.59 5.38
CA ILE A 769 -21.85 -12.71 4.83
C ILE A 769 -22.60 -11.40 4.99
N GLY A 770 -22.53 -10.76 6.18
CA GLY A 770 -23.18 -9.48 6.44
C GLY A 770 -22.71 -8.32 5.56
N ASN A 771 -21.51 -8.44 4.95
CA ASN A 771 -20.91 -7.45 4.07
C ASN A 771 -20.84 -7.90 2.60
N ASN A 772 -21.52 -9.00 2.21
CA ASN A 772 -21.48 -9.58 0.86
C ASN A 772 -20.05 -9.93 0.37
N ILE A 773 -19.19 -10.41 1.27
CA ILE A 773 -17.82 -10.81 0.98
C ILE A 773 -17.77 -12.34 0.82
N ASN A 774 -17.24 -12.81 -0.32
CA ASN A 774 -17.05 -14.24 -0.56
C ASN A 774 -15.88 -14.78 0.27
N VAL A 775 -15.93 -16.05 0.68
CA VAL A 775 -14.90 -16.63 1.55
C VAL A 775 -14.30 -17.90 0.96
N ARG A 776 -12.96 -18.01 1.05
CA ARG A 776 -12.20 -19.25 0.82
C ARG A 776 -11.99 -19.99 2.15
N GLY A 777 -12.31 -21.28 2.16
CA GLY A 777 -12.01 -22.17 3.27
C GLY A 777 -10.56 -22.64 3.22
N HIS A 778 -9.72 -22.09 4.10
CA HIS A 778 -8.30 -22.42 4.19
C HIS A 778 -7.96 -22.95 5.61
N CYS A 779 -7.57 -24.20 5.78
CA CYS A 779 -7.58 -25.30 4.80
C CYS A 779 -8.15 -26.56 5.46
N ILE A 780 -8.56 -27.55 4.66
CA ILE A 780 -9.06 -28.81 5.23
C ILE A 780 -7.87 -29.57 5.81
N PHE A 781 -6.82 -29.83 5.05
CA PHE A 781 -5.60 -30.49 5.52
C PHE A 781 -4.34 -29.70 5.13
N TRP A 782 -3.25 -29.96 5.84
CA TRP A 782 -1.93 -29.40 5.56
C TRP A 782 -0.87 -30.50 5.72
N GLU A 783 -0.09 -30.76 4.67
CA GLU A 783 0.82 -31.91 4.60
C GLU A 783 2.12 -31.77 5.41
N VAL A 784 2.50 -30.55 5.78
CA VAL A 784 3.77 -30.30 6.45
C VAL A 784 3.69 -30.79 7.90
N GLU A 785 4.52 -31.76 8.28
CA GLU A 785 4.39 -32.46 9.57
C GLU A 785 4.43 -31.52 10.79
N SER A 786 5.19 -30.43 10.73
CA SER A 786 5.28 -29.46 11.84
C SER A 786 3.96 -28.71 12.10
N THR A 787 3.05 -28.69 11.14
CA THR A 787 1.74 -28.02 11.24
C THR A 787 0.64 -29.00 11.70
N VAL A 788 0.94 -30.30 11.76
CA VAL A 788 0.03 -31.35 12.22
C VAL A 788 0.09 -31.49 13.75
N GLN A 789 -1.09 -31.50 14.39
CA GLN A 789 -1.19 -31.53 15.85
C GLN A 789 -0.51 -32.76 16.47
N PRO A 790 0.09 -32.64 17.67
CA PRO A 790 0.76 -33.75 18.32
C PRO A 790 -0.09 -35.03 18.44
N TRP A 791 -1.38 -34.89 18.75
CA TRP A 791 -2.27 -36.05 18.90
C TRP A 791 -2.56 -36.76 17.58
N VAL A 792 -2.59 -36.04 16.45
CA VAL A 792 -2.76 -36.60 15.10
C VAL A 792 -1.48 -37.31 14.66
N ARG A 793 -0.31 -36.70 14.94
CA ARG A 793 1.01 -37.28 14.63
C ARG A 793 1.24 -38.62 15.32
N GLN A 794 0.63 -38.88 16.47
CA GLN A 794 0.80 -40.12 17.23
C GLN A 794 -0.14 -41.26 16.79
N LEU A 795 -1.10 -40.99 15.90
CA LEU A 795 -2.07 -42.00 15.48
C LEU A 795 -1.42 -43.07 14.57
N ASN A 796 -1.85 -44.31 14.76
CA ASN A 796 -1.60 -45.38 13.79
C ASN A 796 -2.44 -45.16 12.52
N LYS A 797 -2.17 -45.94 11.47
CA LYS A 797 -2.83 -45.81 10.16
C LYS A 797 -4.37 -45.84 10.23
N THR A 798 -4.95 -46.77 10.99
CA THR A 798 -6.41 -46.93 11.08
C THR A 798 -7.05 -45.75 11.81
N ASP A 799 -6.50 -45.36 12.96
CA ASP A 799 -7.02 -44.24 13.74
C ASP A 799 -6.83 -42.91 13.01
N LEU A 800 -5.74 -42.75 12.27
CA LEU A 800 -5.49 -41.57 11.45
C LEU A 800 -6.50 -41.47 10.30
N MET A 801 -6.80 -42.57 9.60
CA MET A 801 -7.83 -42.57 8.55
C MET A 801 -9.20 -42.23 9.13
N ASN A 802 -9.55 -42.76 10.30
CA ASN A 802 -10.79 -42.42 10.99
C ASN A 802 -10.85 -40.93 11.37
N ALA A 803 -9.75 -40.35 11.84
CA ALA A 803 -9.66 -38.93 12.15
C ALA A 803 -9.81 -38.05 10.88
N VAL A 804 -9.16 -38.42 9.78
CA VAL A 804 -9.28 -37.75 8.47
C VAL A 804 -10.74 -37.77 7.99
N GLN A 805 -11.38 -38.94 8.00
CA GLN A 805 -12.79 -39.09 7.61
C GLN A 805 -13.73 -38.25 8.49
N LYS A 806 -13.49 -38.26 9.81
CA LYS A 806 -14.28 -37.48 10.77
C LYS A 806 -14.13 -35.98 10.52
N ARG A 807 -12.91 -35.49 10.26
CA ARG A 807 -12.65 -34.09 9.93
C ARG A 807 -13.38 -33.66 8.65
N LEU A 808 -13.24 -34.43 7.57
CA LEU A 808 -13.95 -34.17 6.31
C LEU A 808 -15.45 -34.06 6.55
N THR A 809 -16.02 -35.04 7.25
CA THR A 809 -17.46 -35.10 7.52
C THR A 809 -17.93 -33.91 8.36
N ASN A 810 -17.26 -33.63 9.48
CA ASN A 810 -17.68 -32.58 10.42
C ASN A 810 -17.56 -31.18 9.80
N LEU A 811 -16.40 -30.88 9.19
CA LEU A 811 -16.12 -29.56 8.64
C LEU A 811 -17.05 -29.25 7.46
N LEU A 812 -17.11 -30.16 6.47
CA LEU A 812 -17.83 -29.90 5.23
C LEU A 812 -19.34 -30.00 5.39
N THR A 813 -19.84 -30.81 6.34
CA THR A 813 -21.29 -30.81 6.63
C THR A 813 -21.71 -29.52 7.33
N ARG A 814 -20.90 -29.00 8.25
CA ARG A 814 -21.19 -27.74 8.96
C ARG A 814 -21.24 -26.54 8.03
N TYR A 815 -20.27 -26.45 7.12
CA TYR A 815 -20.05 -25.28 6.28
C TYR A 815 -20.56 -25.43 4.85
N LYS A 816 -21.38 -26.45 4.60
CA LYS A 816 -21.92 -26.77 3.27
C LYS A 816 -22.53 -25.53 2.60
N GLY A 817 -22.03 -25.16 1.43
CA GLY A 817 -22.53 -24.01 0.66
C GLY A 817 -22.05 -22.64 1.11
N LYS A 818 -21.26 -22.54 2.19
CA LYS A 818 -20.84 -21.25 2.75
C LYS A 818 -19.52 -20.72 2.19
N PHE A 819 -18.59 -21.61 1.84
CA PHE A 819 -17.33 -21.23 1.20
C PHE A 819 -17.44 -21.38 -0.31
N LYS A 820 -16.78 -20.49 -1.06
CA LYS A 820 -16.73 -20.57 -2.54
C LYS A 820 -15.59 -21.47 -3.01
N HIS A 821 -14.49 -21.49 -2.26
CA HIS A 821 -13.33 -22.35 -2.52
C HIS A 821 -12.94 -23.12 -1.26
N TYR A 822 -12.30 -24.28 -1.43
CA TYR A 822 -11.56 -24.95 -0.36
C TYR A 822 -10.14 -25.30 -0.82
N ASP A 823 -9.16 -24.94 0.00
CA ASP A 823 -7.83 -25.56 -0.09
C ASP A 823 -7.92 -26.92 0.60
N VAL A 824 -7.95 -27.99 -0.18
CA VAL A 824 -8.24 -29.34 0.35
C VAL A 824 -7.06 -29.89 1.12
N ASN A 825 -5.87 -29.83 0.54
CA ASN A 825 -4.65 -30.32 1.16
C ASN A 825 -3.50 -29.40 0.77
N ASN A 826 -3.08 -28.56 1.71
CA ASN A 826 -2.11 -27.49 1.50
C ASN A 826 -0.68 -28.05 1.42
N GLU A 827 0.15 -27.48 0.54
CA GLU A 827 1.61 -27.69 0.45
C GLU A 827 2.04 -29.15 0.19
N MET A 828 1.39 -29.76 -0.81
CA MET A 828 1.64 -31.15 -1.21
C MET A 828 2.97 -31.37 -1.93
N LEU A 829 3.62 -30.30 -2.43
CA LEU A 829 4.97 -30.33 -2.98
C LEU A 829 6.05 -30.34 -1.89
N HIS A 830 5.74 -29.83 -0.69
CA HIS A 830 6.71 -29.66 0.40
C HIS A 830 6.49 -30.64 1.57
N GLY A 831 5.28 -31.16 1.74
CA GLY A 831 4.95 -32.14 2.76
C GLY A 831 4.38 -33.44 2.19
N SER A 832 4.45 -34.52 2.97
CA SER A 832 3.92 -35.85 2.63
C SER A 832 3.32 -36.60 3.82
N PHE A 833 3.03 -35.93 4.94
CA PHE A 833 2.63 -36.58 6.19
C PHE A 833 1.48 -37.57 6.03
N TYR A 834 0.38 -37.17 5.36
CA TYR A 834 -0.78 -38.05 5.21
C TYR A 834 -0.48 -39.16 4.19
N GLN A 835 0.20 -38.81 3.10
CA GLN A 835 0.58 -39.77 2.07
C GLN A 835 1.48 -40.89 2.60
N ASP A 836 2.48 -40.55 3.42
CA ASP A 836 3.45 -41.52 3.94
C ASP A 836 2.81 -42.47 4.95
N LYS A 837 1.83 -41.98 5.74
CA LYS A 837 1.13 -42.80 6.75
C LYS A 837 -0.05 -43.60 6.18
N LEU A 838 -0.82 -43.01 5.26
CA LEU A 838 -2.07 -43.59 4.77
C LEU A 838 -1.93 -44.25 3.39
N GLY A 839 -0.93 -43.84 2.60
CA GLY A 839 -0.62 -44.32 1.24
C GLY A 839 -0.95 -43.31 0.15
N LYS A 840 -0.40 -43.52 -1.05
CA LYS A 840 -0.47 -42.60 -2.22
C LYS A 840 -1.88 -42.14 -2.60
N GLY A 841 -2.89 -43.00 -2.46
CA GLY A 841 -4.28 -42.70 -2.82
C GLY A 841 -5.01 -41.74 -1.87
N VAL A 842 -4.44 -41.42 -0.70
CA VAL A 842 -5.15 -40.61 0.32
C VAL A 842 -5.45 -39.19 -0.15
N ARG A 843 -4.55 -38.58 -0.93
CA ARG A 843 -4.73 -37.21 -1.42
C ARG A 843 -5.95 -37.13 -2.33
N ALA A 844 -6.05 -38.02 -3.31
CA ALA A 844 -7.22 -38.10 -4.19
C ALA A 844 -8.50 -38.45 -3.41
N LEU A 845 -8.41 -39.33 -2.41
CA LEU A 845 -9.54 -39.66 -1.54
C LEU A 845 -10.09 -38.43 -0.80
N MET A 846 -9.22 -37.55 -0.29
CA MET A 846 -9.64 -36.31 0.39
C MET A 846 -10.44 -35.41 -0.54
N PHE A 847 -9.98 -35.20 -1.78
CA PHE A 847 -10.72 -34.43 -2.80
C PHE A 847 -12.07 -35.07 -3.13
N ASN A 848 -12.09 -36.39 -3.34
CA ASN A 848 -13.32 -37.12 -3.69
C ASN A 848 -14.38 -37.05 -2.60
N ILE A 849 -13.98 -37.24 -1.34
CA ILE A 849 -14.90 -37.12 -0.20
C ILE A 849 -15.35 -35.66 -0.05
N ALA A 850 -14.43 -34.70 -0.23
CA ALA A 850 -14.77 -33.29 -0.10
C ALA A 850 -15.86 -32.88 -1.10
N HIS A 851 -15.67 -33.20 -2.38
CA HIS A 851 -16.64 -32.91 -3.44
C HIS A 851 -17.98 -33.62 -3.19
N LYS A 852 -17.96 -34.85 -2.66
CA LYS A 852 -19.17 -35.61 -2.34
C LYS A 852 -19.99 -34.98 -1.21
N LEU A 853 -19.32 -34.47 -0.16
CA LEU A 853 -19.99 -33.88 1.00
C LEU A 853 -20.53 -32.48 0.70
N ASP A 854 -19.73 -31.68 0.01
CA ASP A 854 -20.11 -30.35 -0.49
C ASP A 854 -19.64 -30.17 -1.94
N PRO A 855 -20.56 -30.27 -2.92
CA PRO A 855 -20.24 -30.07 -4.34
C PRO A 855 -20.24 -28.59 -4.76
N SER A 856 -20.62 -27.67 -3.87
CA SER A 856 -20.75 -26.24 -4.21
C SER A 856 -19.44 -25.45 -4.38
N PRO A 857 -18.35 -25.70 -3.63
CA PRO A 857 -17.11 -24.97 -3.78
C PRO A 857 -16.21 -25.57 -4.86
N LEU A 858 -15.37 -24.74 -5.48
CA LEU A 858 -14.22 -25.24 -6.24
C LEU A 858 -13.15 -25.75 -5.27
N LEU A 859 -12.61 -26.94 -5.54
CA LEU A 859 -11.56 -27.55 -4.72
C LEU A 859 -10.18 -27.21 -5.29
N PHE A 860 -9.36 -26.58 -4.48
CA PHE A 860 -8.04 -26.10 -4.86
C PHE A 860 -6.93 -27.02 -4.34
N VAL A 861 -5.93 -27.22 -5.19
CA VAL A 861 -4.55 -27.44 -4.74
C VAL A 861 -3.96 -26.07 -4.39
N ASN A 862 -3.10 -25.98 -3.36
CA ASN A 862 -2.50 -24.72 -2.93
C ASN A 862 -1.04 -24.93 -2.48
N ASP A 863 -0.09 -24.18 -3.06
CA ASP A 863 1.34 -24.38 -2.84
C ASP A 863 2.18 -23.10 -3.12
N TYR A 864 3.43 -23.07 -2.65
CA TYR A 864 4.32 -21.90 -2.71
C TYR A 864 5.61 -22.13 -3.51
N HIS A 865 6.32 -21.03 -3.83
CA HIS A 865 7.52 -21.01 -4.69
C HIS A 865 7.30 -21.66 -6.07
N VAL A 866 6.09 -21.58 -6.60
CA VAL A 866 5.76 -22.11 -7.94
C VAL A 866 6.15 -21.07 -9.02
N GLU A 867 6.14 -19.80 -8.65
CA GLU A 867 6.11 -18.63 -9.52
C GLU A 867 7.40 -17.80 -9.55
N ASP A 868 8.41 -18.17 -8.76
CA ASP A 868 9.62 -17.37 -8.55
C ASP A 868 10.93 -18.04 -9.01
N GLY A 869 10.95 -19.37 -9.15
CA GLY A 869 12.15 -20.13 -9.51
C GLY A 869 13.15 -20.31 -8.35
N ASP A 870 12.68 -20.11 -7.11
CA ASP A 870 13.53 -20.04 -5.94
C ASP A 870 13.48 -21.27 -5.03
N ASP A 871 12.72 -22.33 -5.36
CA ASP A 871 12.72 -23.63 -4.65
C ASP A 871 12.87 -24.78 -5.65
N THR A 872 13.69 -25.79 -5.33
CA THR A 872 13.80 -27.00 -6.18
C THR A 872 12.69 -28.01 -5.92
N ARG A 873 12.00 -27.95 -4.78
CA ARG A 873 10.87 -28.83 -4.45
C ARG A 873 9.60 -28.44 -5.22
N SER A 874 9.49 -27.17 -5.58
CA SER A 874 8.34 -26.58 -6.27
C SER A 874 8.73 -26.08 -7.64
N SER A 875 7.90 -26.33 -8.64
CA SER A 875 8.02 -25.71 -9.96
C SER A 875 6.68 -25.83 -10.67
N PRO A 876 6.42 -25.03 -11.72
CA PRO A 876 5.21 -25.18 -12.53
C PRO A 876 5.03 -26.61 -13.04
N GLU A 877 6.12 -27.26 -13.50
CA GLU A 877 6.09 -28.63 -14.00
C GLU A 877 5.78 -29.67 -12.91
N LYS A 878 6.37 -29.52 -11.72
CA LYS A 878 6.06 -30.40 -10.58
C LYS A 878 4.62 -30.23 -10.13
N TYR A 879 4.11 -29.00 -10.15
CA TYR A 879 2.74 -28.72 -9.77
C TYR A 879 1.74 -29.26 -10.80
N ILE A 880 2.02 -29.09 -12.09
CA ILE A 880 1.25 -29.70 -13.19
C ILE A 880 1.18 -31.21 -13.00
N LYS A 881 2.32 -31.85 -12.74
CA LYS A 881 2.37 -33.29 -12.50
C LYS A 881 1.52 -33.71 -11.31
N LEU A 882 1.59 -32.97 -10.20
CA LEU A 882 0.77 -33.23 -9.02
C LEU A 882 -0.73 -33.16 -9.33
N VAL A 883 -1.18 -32.14 -10.07
CA VAL A 883 -2.59 -31.99 -10.48
C VAL A 883 -3.02 -33.17 -11.35
N LEU A 884 -2.24 -33.50 -12.38
CA LEU A 884 -2.54 -34.62 -13.28
C LEU A 884 -2.58 -35.96 -12.53
N ASP A 885 -1.67 -36.19 -11.59
CA ASP A 885 -1.63 -37.40 -10.77
C ASP A 885 -2.87 -37.51 -9.86
N LEU A 886 -3.40 -36.39 -9.35
CA LEU A 886 -4.65 -36.35 -8.58
C LEU A 886 -5.86 -36.66 -9.47
N GLU A 887 -5.96 -36.01 -10.62
CA GLU A 887 -7.05 -36.20 -11.58
C GLU A 887 -7.06 -37.64 -12.14
N ALA A 888 -5.90 -38.22 -12.42
CA ALA A 888 -5.77 -39.63 -12.84
C ALA A 888 -6.28 -40.61 -11.78
N GLN A 889 -6.30 -40.21 -10.51
CA GLN A 889 -6.86 -40.97 -9.38
C GLN A 889 -8.34 -40.60 -9.09
N GLY A 890 -8.97 -39.81 -9.96
CA GLY A 890 -10.38 -39.44 -9.91
C GLY A 890 -10.69 -38.18 -9.09
N ALA A 891 -9.68 -37.48 -8.56
CA ALA A 891 -9.88 -36.26 -7.79
C ALA A 891 -10.50 -35.14 -8.65
N THR A 892 -11.51 -34.47 -8.13
CA THR A 892 -12.06 -33.25 -8.76
C THR A 892 -11.24 -32.04 -8.32
N VAL A 893 -10.21 -31.69 -9.10
CA VAL A 893 -9.43 -30.46 -8.90
C VAL A 893 -10.10 -29.32 -9.68
N GLY A 894 -10.67 -28.36 -8.94
CA GLY A 894 -11.42 -27.23 -9.50
C GLY A 894 -10.58 -25.97 -9.77
N GLY A 895 -9.41 -25.84 -9.15
CA GLY A 895 -8.55 -24.66 -9.31
C GLY A 895 -7.12 -24.87 -8.81
N ILE A 896 -6.23 -23.96 -9.20
CA ILE A 896 -4.81 -23.96 -8.84
C ILE A 896 -4.52 -22.72 -7.99
N GLY A 897 -4.10 -22.95 -6.75
CA GLY A 897 -3.67 -21.92 -5.82
C GLY A 897 -2.15 -21.77 -5.85
N ILE A 898 -1.69 -20.55 -6.08
CA ILE A 898 -0.30 -20.12 -5.94
C ILE A 898 -0.27 -19.20 -4.73
N GLN A 899 0.48 -19.56 -3.68
CA GLN A 899 0.49 -18.74 -2.46
C GLN A 899 0.93 -17.31 -2.77
N GLY A 900 2.03 -17.07 -3.49
CA GLY A 900 2.42 -15.70 -3.85
C GLY A 900 3.34 -15.02 -2.84
N HIS A 901 4.00 -15.77 -1.96
CA HIS A 901 4.96 -15.22 -0.99
C HIS A 901 6.28 -14.87 -1.68
N ILE A 902 6.38 -13.65 -2.23
CA ILE A 902 7.52 -13.26 -3.07
C ILE A 902 8.32 -12.11 -2.45
N ASP A 903 9.65 -12.18 -2.53
CA ASP A 903 10.55 -11.13 -2.01
C ASP A 903 10.93 -10.09 -3.08
N SER A 904 11.17 -10.54 -4.32
CA SER A 904 11.75 -9.71 -5.39
C SER A 904 11.08 -9.97 -6.74
N PRO A 905 9.77 -9.71 -6.89
CA PRO A 905 9.00 -10.13 -8.06
C PRO A 905 9.58 -9.62 -9.38
N VAL A 906 9.76 -10.55 -10.33
CA VAL A 906 10.09 -10.27 -11.72
C VAL A 906 8.94 -10.76 -12.59
N GLY A 907 8.28 -9.82 -13.26
CA GLY A 907 7.06 -10.09 -14.01
C GLY A 907 7.15 -11.21 -15.05
N ALA A 908 8.25 -11.29 -15.80
CA ALA A 908 8.44 -12.35 -16.80
C ALA A 908 8.59 -13.75 -16.21
N ILE A 909 9.16 -13.88 -15.00
CA ILE A 909 9.29 -15.17 -14.30
C ILE A 909 7.90 -15.64 -13.84
N VAL A 910 7.15 -14.74 -13.20
CA VAL A 910 5.78 -15.00 -12.75
C VAL A 910 4.89 -15.35 -13.94
N CYS A 911 4.95 -14.58 -15.03
CA CYS A 911 4.20 -14.84 -16.25
C CYS A 911 4.53 -16.22 -16.85
N SER A 912 5.81 -16.60 -16.92
CA SER A 912 6.23 -17.93 -17.40
C SER A 912 5.62 -19.07 -16.57
N ALA A 913 5.54 -18.91 -15.25
CA ALA A 913 4.87 -19.88 -14.38
C ALA A 913 3.36 -19.95 -14.65
N LEU A 914 2.69 -18.80 -14.77
CA LEU A 914 1.27 -18.71 -15.07
C LEU A 914 0.94 -19.33 -16.44
N ASP A 915 1.73 -19.05 -17.47
CA ASP A 915 1.56 -19.59 -18.82
C ASP A 915 1.64 -21.12 -18.80
N LYS A 916 2.62 -21.69 -18.10
CA LYS A 916 2.76 -23.15 -17.95
C LYS A 916 1.57 -23.78 -17.23
N LEU A 917 1.16 -23.20 -16.09
CA LEU A 917 0.04 -23.72 -15.31
C LEU A 917 -1.29 -23.59 -16.05
N SER A 918 -1.45 -22.56 -16.89
CA SER A 918 -2.67 -22.31 -17.65
C SER A 918 -3.04 -23.44 -18.63
N VAL A 919 -2.05 -24.24 -19.04
CA VAL A 919 -2.24 -25.42 -19.91
C VAL A 919 -3.21 -26.43 -19.31
N LEU A 920 -3.35 -26.47 -17.97
CA LEU A 920 -4.32 -27.33 -17.28
C LEU A 920 -5.79 -26.89 -17.51
N GLY A 921 -6.03 -25.68 -18.01
CA GLY A 921 -7.39 -25.17 -18.24
C GLY A 921 -8.20 -24.99 -16.95
N ARG A 922 -7.53 -24.81 -15.81
CA ARG A 922 -8.14 -24.54 -14.50
C ARG A 922 -7.92 -23.07 -14.12
N PRO A 923 -8.86 -22.45 -13.39
CA PRO A 923 -8.65 -21.09 -12.87
C PRO A 923 -7.46 -21.08 -11.90
N ILE A 924 -6.56 -20.11 -12.10
CA ILE A 924 -5.41 -19.85 -11.24
C ILE A 924 -5.77 -18.73 -10.28
N TRP A 925 -5.38 -18.87 -9.02
CA TRP A 925 -5.54 -17.84 -8.00
C TRP A 925 -4.22 -17.59 -7.29
N PHE A 926 -3.88 -16.32 -7.11
CA PHE A 926 -2.95 -15.96 -6.04
C PHE A 926 -3.73 -15.99 -4.72
N THR A 927 -3.37 -16.90 -3.82
CA THR A 927 -4.17 -17.25 -2.64
C THR A 927 -3.67 -16.59 -1.35
N GLU A 928 -2.40 -16.20 -1.30
CA GLU A 928 -1.69 -15.70 -0.12
C GLU A 928 -0.63 -14.63 -0.52
N LEU A 929 -0.94 -13.79 -1.50
CA LEU A 929 0.02 -12.84 -2.09
C LEU A 929 0.49 -11.83 -1.04
N ASP A 930 1.80 -11.77 -0.84
CA ASP A 930 2.45 -10.67 -0.13
C ASP A 930 3.86 -10.40 -0.68
N VAL A 931 4.29 -9.16 -0.50
CA VAL A 931 5.61 -8.69 -0.91
C VAL A 931 6.27 -8.00 0.27
N SER A 932 7.57 -8.20 0.45
CA SER A 932 8.30 -7.64 1.59
C SER A 932 9.44 -6.72 1.13
N SER A 933 9.50 -5.53 1.74
CA SER A 933 10.66 -4.65 1.65
C SER A 933 10.66 -3.67 2.82
N SER A 934 11.83 -3.39 3.38
CA SER A 934 11.98 -2.36 4.42
C SER A 934 11.69 -0.94 3.90
N ASN A 935 11.65 -0.76 2.58
CA ASN A 935 11.27 0.48 1.94
C ASN A 935 9.85 0.38 1.35
N GLU A 936 8.93 1.18 1.90
CA GLU A 936 7.50 1.16 1.53
C GLU A 936 7.25 1.44 0.04
N TYR A 937 8.08 2.25 -0.62
CA TYR A 937 7.96 2.53 -2.06
C TYR A 937 8.34 1.31 -2.91
N VAL A 938 9.40 0.60 -2.51
CA VAL A 938 9.84 -0.62 -3.19
C VAL A 938 8.77 -1.70 -3.05
N ARG A 939 8.23 -1.86 -1.84
CA ARG A 939 7.10 -2.74 -1.57
C ARG A 939 5.87 -2.39 -2.40
N GLY A 940 5.55 -1.10 -2.55
CA GLY A 940 4.46 -0.64 -3.41
C GLY A 940 4.68 -1.00 -4.89
N GLU A 941 5.90 -0.79 -5.41
CA GLU A 941 6.26 -1.16 -6.79
C GLU A 941 6.24 -2.69 -7.01
N ASP A 942 6.67 -3.48 -6.02
CA ASP A 942 6.59 -4.95 -6.09
C ASP A 942 5.15 -5.46 -6.11
N LEU A 943 4.30 -4.93 -5.22
CA LEU A 943 2.90 -5.28 -5.16
C LEU A 943 2.21 -4.91 -6.46
N GLU A 944 2.50 -3.73 -7.02
CA GLU A 944 1.97 -3.31 -8.31
C GLU A 944 2.31 -4.30 -9.42
N VAL A 945 3.57 -4.77 -9.53
CA VAL A 945 3.95 -5.77 -10.52
C VAL A 945 3.10 -7.02 -10.36
N MET A 946 3.01 -7.57 -9.14
CA MET A 946 2.24 -8.80 -8.90
C MET A 946 0.75 -8.63 -9.21
N LEU A 947 0.15 -7.51 -8.82
CA LEU A 947 -1.26 -7.21 -9.11
C LEU A 947 -1.53 -7.12 -10.61
N TRP A 948 -0.66 -6.45 -11.38
CA TRP A 948 -0.84 -6.34 -12.83
C TRP A 948 -0.54 -7.63 -13.57
N GLU A 949 0.46 -8.42 -13.16
CA GLU A 949 0.72 -9.74 -13.77
C GLU A 949 -0.50 -10.65 -13.61
N ALA A 950 -1.01 -10.73 -12.38
CA ALA A 950 -2.20 -11.50 -12.07
C ALA A 950 -3.44 -10.99 -12.82
N PHE A 951 -3.68 -9.68 -12.82
CA PHE A 951 -4.87 -9.11 -13.46
C PHE A 951 -4.80 -9.21 -14.99
N ALA A 952 -3.63 -9.10 -15.61
CA ALA A 952 -3.48 -9.19 -17.06
C ALA A 952 -3.57 -10.63 -17.61
N HIS A 953 -3.25 -11.63 -16.79
CA HIS A 953 -3.20 -13.01 -17.25
C HIS A 953 -4.60 -13.65 -17.33
N PRO A 954 -5.03 -14.19 -18.50
CA PRO A 954 -6.40 -14.65 -18.72
C PRO A 954 -6.82 -15.85 -17.86
N ALA A 955 -5.88 -16.72 -17.47
CA ALA A 955 -6.18 -17.87 -16.61
C ALA A 955 -6.29 -17.52 -15.12
N VAL A 956 -5.85 -16.32 -14.70
CA VAL A 956 -5.95 -15.89 -13.32
C VAL A 956 -7.36 -15.34 -13.07
N GLU A 957 -8.04 -15.83 -12.05
CA GLU A 957 -9.43 -15.45 -11.75
C GLU A 957 -9.58 -14.79 -10.37
N GLY A 958 -8.49 -14.61 -9.62
CA GLY A 958 -8.53 -13.84 -8.37
C GLY A 958 -7.18 -13.68 -7.67
N ILE A 959 -7.14 -12.68 -6.80
CA ILE A 959 -5.96 -12.31 -6.00
C ILE A 959 -6.38 -12.16 -4.54
N MET A 960 -5.58 -12.69 -3.64
CA MET A 960 -5.85 -12.68 -2.22
C MET A 960 -4.57 -12.30 -1.50
N LEU A 961 -4.58 -11.15 -0.83
CA LEU A 961 -3.43 -10.69 -0.06
C LEU A 961 -3.32 -11.45 1.26
N TRP A 962 -2.12 -11.82 1.69
CA TRP A 962 -1.94 -12.51 2.98
C TRP A 962 -1.85 -11.55 4.17
N GLY A 963 -2.91 -10.76 4.30
CA GLY A 963 -3.04 -9.68 5.28
C GLY A 963 -2.68 -8.32 4.67
N PHE A 964 -2.87 -7.28 5.46
CA PHE A 964 -2.53 -5.91 5.06
C PHE A 964 -2.17 -4.98 6.23
N TRP A 965 -2.29 -5.44 7.49
CA TRP A 965 -2.13 -4.61 8.69
C TRP A 965 -0.86 -5.01 9.45
N GLU A 966 -0.01 -4.05 9.84
CA GLU A 966 1.37 -4.28 10.38
C GLU A 966 1.44 -5.42 11.40
N LEU A 967 0.57 -5.40 12.40
CA LEU A 967 0.60 -6.35 13.52
C LEU A 967 -0.21 -7.63 13.27
N SER A 968 -0.75 -7.79 12.07
CA SER A 968 -1.50 -8.96 11.61
C SER A 968 -0.81 -9.68 10.44
N MET A 969 0.37 -9.21 10.00
CA MET A 969 1.16 -9.85 8.94
C MET A 969 1.97 -11.02 9.48
N SER A 970 2.09 -12.09 8.69
CA SER A 970 3.04 -13.19 8.96
C SER A 970 4.47 -12.86 8.56
N ARG A 971 4.66 -11.98 7.57
CA ARG A 971 5.96 -11.51 7.07
C ARG A 971 6.22 -10.08 7.53
N GLU A 972 7.44 -9.83 8.02
CA GLU A 972 7.88 -8.48 8.34
C GLU A 972 7.86 -7.59 7.10
N ASN A 973 7.57 -6.30 7.30
CA ASN A 973 7.54 -5.30 6.26
C ASN A 973 6.69 -5.72 5.03
N ALA A 974 5.54 -6.38 5.23
CA ALA A 974 4.61 -6.72 4.15
C ALA A 974 3.26 -5.97 4.22
N ASN A 975 3.10 -5.08 5.20
CA ASN A 975 1.84 -4.38 5.48
C ASN A 975 1.56 -3.21 4.53
N LEU A 976 0.28 -2.92 4.33
CA LEU A 976 -0.25 -1.74 3.61
C LEU A 976 -0.71 -0.65 4.55
N VAL A 977 -1.09 -1.04 5.77
CA VAL A 977 -1.57 -0.18 6.84
C VAL A 977 -0.68 -0.40 8.06
N GLU A 978 -0.23 0.68 8.68
CA GLU A 978 0.57 0.66 9.90
C GLU A 978 -0.27 0.21 11.10
N GLY A 979 0.36 -0.20 12.21
CA GLY A 979 -0.37 -0.76 13.36
C GLY A 979 -1.41 0.18 13.99
N GLU A 980 -1.26 1.50 13.81
CA GLU A 980 -2.21 2.54 14.28
C GLU A 980 -3.23 2.98 13.19
N GLY A 981 -3.28 2.32 12.04
CA GLY A 981 -4.32 2.53 11.00
C GLY A 981 -3.94 3.46 9.84
N GLU A 982 -2.74 4.00 9.85
CA GLU A 982 -2.25 4.88 8.78
C GLU A 982 -1.89 4.08 7.52
N VAL A 983 -2.40 4.49 6.35
CA VAL A 983 -2.06 3.86 5.07
C VAL A 983 -0.65 4.32 4.62
N ASN A 984 0.25 3.36 4.43
CA ASN A 984 1.63 3.61 4.04
C ASN A 984 1.79 3.73 2.51
N GLU A 985 3.01 3.95 2.00
CA GLU A 985 3.20 4.17 0.56
C GLU A 985 2.83 2.94 -0.30
N ALA A 986 3.02 1.73 0.21
CA ALA A 986 2.57 0.51 -0.48
C ALA A 986 1.03 0.42 -0.50
N GLY A 987 0.37 0.77 0.61
CA GLY A 987 -1.09 0.81 0.68
C GLY A 987 -1.70 1.88 -0.23
N LYS A 988 -1.06 3.06 -0.34
CA LYS A 988 -1.47 4.09 -1.31
C LYS A 988 -1.37 3.57 -2.74
N ARG A 989 -0.27 2.89 -3.10
CA ARG A 989 -0.12 2.29 -4.43
C ARG A 989 -1.17 1.23 -4.71
N PHE A 990 -1.48 0.36 -3.75
CA PHE A 990 -2.58 -0.60 -3.85
C PHE A 990 -3.93 0.08 -4.14
N LEU A 991 -4.27 1.13 -3.40
CA LEU A 991 -5.51 1.88 -3.60
C LEU A 991 -5.55 2.57 -4.97
N GLU A 992 -4.42 3.11 -5.45
CA GLU A 992 -4.30 3.68 -6.79
C GLU A 992 -4.55 2.63 -7.88
N VAL A 993 -3.90 1.46 -7.80
CA VAL A 993 -4.11 0.35 -8.77
C VAL A 993 -5.59 -0.06 -8.79
N LYS A 994 -6.23 -0.14 -7.63
CA LYS A 994 -7.68 -0.42 -7.56
C LYS A 994 -8.54 0.65 -8.26
N GLN A 995 -8.16 1.93 -8.18
CA GLN A 995 -8.85 2.99 -8.93
C GLN A 995 -8.58 2.86 -10.44
N GLU A 996 -7.36 2.49 -10.84
CA GLU A 996 -7.02 2.21 -12.25
C GLU A 996 -7.81 1.02 -12.82
N TRP A 997 -8.30 0.12 -11.96
CA TRP A 997 -9.19 -0.99 -12.33
C TRP A 997 -10.67 -0.58 -12.35
N LEU A 998 -11.00 0.71 -12.39
CA LEU A 998 -12.36 1.19 -12.63
C LEU A 998 -12.48 1.81 -14.02
N SER A 999 -13.59 1.53 -14.68
CA SER A 999 -13.90 2.11 -15.98
C SER A 999 -14.74 3.38 -15.85
N HIS A 1000 -14.40 4.36 -16.67
CA HIS A 1000 -15.16 5.59 -16.83
C HIS A 1000 -15.29 5.87 -18.32
N ALA A 1001 -16.47 6.35 -18.73
CA ALA A 1001 -16.68 6.81 -20.10
C ALA A 1001 -17.55 8.07 -20.09
N TYR A 1002 -17.33 8.94 -21.07
CA TYR A 1002 -18.05 10.19 -21.22
C TYR A 1002 -18.22 10.49 -22.70
N GLY A 1003 -19.40 10.93 -23.10
CA GLY A 1003 -19.62 11.42 -24.45
C GLY A 1003 -21.06 11.84 -24.67
N ILE A 1004 -21.47 11.83 -25.93
CA ILE A 1004 -22.81 12.19 -26.38
C ILE A 1004 -23.46 10.99 -27.05
N ILE A 1005 -24.80 10.93 -27.02
CA ILE A 1005 -25.55 9.95 -27.81
C ILE A 1005 -25.32 10.26 -29.30
N ASN A 1006 -24.99 9.24 -30.09
CA ASN A 1006 -24.75 9.38 -31.54
C ASN A 1006 -26.06 9.41 -32.34
N ASP A 1007 -25.96 9.61 -33.66
CA ASP A 1007 -27.11 9.68 -34.58
C ASP A 1007 -27.91 8.37 -34.66
N GLU A 1008 -27.31 7.24 -34.26
CA GLU A 1008 -27.97 5.92 -34.17
C GLU A 1008 -28.69 5.72 -32.82
N SER A 1009 -28.77 6.76 -31.98
CA SER A 1009 -29.31 6.70 -30.61
C SER A 1009 -28.52 5.76 -29.70
N GLU A 1010 -27.20 5.71 -29.86
CA GLU A 1010 -26.30 4.82 -29.12
C GLU A 1010 -25.14 5.57 -28.42
N PHE A 1011 -24.62 4.95 -27.36
CA PHE A 1011 -23.33 5.31 -26.77
C PHE A 1011 -22.52 4.04 -26.52
N THR A 1012 -21.34 3.95 -27.13
CA THR A 1012 -20.47 2.77 -27.06
C THR A 1012 -19.21 3.04 -26.25
N PHE A 1013 -18.81 2.09 -25.41
CA PHE A 1013 -17.54 2.15 -24.69
C PHE A 1013 -17.06 0.74 -24.32
N LYS A 1014 -15.79 0.61 -23.91
CA LYS A 1014 -15.24 -0.64 -23.39
C LYS A 1014 -15.03 -0.54 -21.89
N GLY A 1015 -15.49 -1.53 -21.12
CA GLY A 1015 -15.47 -1.48 -19.66
C GLY A 1015 -15.12 -2.82 -19.01
N TYR A 1016 -14.52 -2.76 -17.83
CA TYR A 1016 -14.30 -3.93 -16.96
C TYR A 1016 -15.60 -4.58 -16.52
N HIS A 1017 -15.55 -5.85 -16.14
CA HIS A 1017 -16.71 -6.53 -15.57
C HIS A 1017 -17.09 -5.92 -14.19
N GLY A 1018 -18.39 -5.81 -13.93
CA GLY A 1018 -18.93 -5.29 -12.68
C GLY A 1018 -20.10 -4.31 -12.85
N THR A 1019 -20.38 -3.52 -11.81
CA THR A 1019 -21.58 -2.67 -11.75
C THR A 1019 -21.26 -1.24 -12.17
N TYR A 1020 -22.16 -0.66 -12.95
CA TYR A 1020 -22.05 0.69 -13.51
C TYR A 1020 -23.25 1.55 -13.10
N ALA A 1021 -22.98 2.84 -12.91
CA ALA A 1021 -23.98 3.89 -12.90
C ALA A 1021 -23.79 4.76 -14.14
N VAL A 1022 -24.90 5.07 -14.82
CA VAL A 1022 -24.94 5.98 -15.96
C VAL A 1022 -25.81 7.19 -15.62
N GLU A 1023 -25.25 8.37 -15.81
CA GLU A 1023 -25.91 9.67 -15.70
C GLU A 1023 -26.11 10.23 -17.11
N ILE A 1024 -27.36 10.54 -17.45
CA ILE A 1024 -27.77 11.01 -18.77
C ILE A 1024 -28.33 12.42 -18.56
N CYS A 1025 -27.61 13.44 -19.03
CA CYS A 1025 -28.07 14.82 -18.99
C CYS A 1025 -28.91 15.08 -20.24
N THR A 1026 -30.20 15.31 -20.03
CA THR A 1026 -31.20 15.67 -21.05
C THR A 1026 -31.59 17.14 -20.90
N PRO A 1027 -32.27 17.75 -21.88
CA PRO A 1027 -32.85 19.08 -21.73
C PRO A 1027 -33.84 19.19 -20.55
N ALA A 1028 -34.56 18.12 -20.23
CA ALA A 1028 -35.55 18.06 -19.15
C ALA A 1028 -34.94 17.82 -17.76
N GLY A 1029 -33.70 17.33 -17.67
CA GLY A 1029 -33.05 17.00 -16.40
C GLY A 1029 -32.04 15.86 -16.49
N ILE A 1030 -31.68 15.30 -15.33
CA ILE A 1030 -30.70 14.21 -15.21
C ILE A 1030 -31.42 12.90 -14.94
N VAL A 1031 -31.15 11.87 -15.76
CA VAL A 1031 -31.59 10.48 -15.53
C VAL A 1031 -30.43 9.66 -15.01
N LEU A 1032 -30.68 8.85 -13.98
CA LEU A 1032 -29.73 7.91 -13.42
C LEU A 1032 -30.22 6.47 -13.64
N LYS A 1033 -29.36 5.61 -14.17
CA LYS A 1033 -29.61 4.16 -14.29
C LYS A 1033 -28.40 3.37 -13.81
N THR A 1034 -28.62 2.12 -13.44
CA THR A 1034 -27.56 1.16 -13.12
C THR A 1034 -27.67 -0.08 -13.99
N PHE A 1035 -26.53 -0.70 -14.30
CA PHE A 1035 -26.48 -1.97 -15.03
C PHE A 1035 -25.22 -2.74 -14.62
N VAL A 1036 -25.19 -4.04 -14.96
CA VAL A 1036 -24.05 -4.92 -14.68
C VAL A 1036 -23.45 -5.40 -16.00
N VAL A 1037 -22.12 -5.37 -16.08
CA VAL A 1037 -21.33 -5.91 -17.17
C VAL A 1037 -20.77 -7.26 -16.73
N GLU A 1038 -21.37 -8.33 -17.22
CA GLU A 1038 -20.90 -9.69 -17.00
C GLU A 1038 -19.81 -10.09 -18.00
N LYS A 1039 -18.99 -11.08 -17.63
CA LYS A 1039 -17.99 -11.69 -18.53
C LYS A 1039 -18.67 -12.23 -19.80
N GLY A 1040 -18.07 -11.98 -20.97
CA GLY A 1040 -18.53 -12.53 -22.24
C GLY A 1040 -17.78 -11.99 -23.46
N ASP A 1041 -17.82 -12.74 -24.55
CA ASP A 1041 -16.98 -12.49 -25.75
C ASP A 1041 -17.66 -11.60 -26.80
N THR A 1042 -18.96 -11.36 -26.67
CA THR A 1042 -19.74 -10.51 -27.59
C THR A 1042 -20.08 -9.17 -26.95
N PRO A 1043 -20.27 -8.09 -27.74
CA PRO A 1043 -20.71 -6.80 -27.19
C PRO A 1043 -21.99 -6.93 -26.34
N LEU A 1044 -22.01 -6.30 -25.18
CA LEU A 1044 -23.18 -6.25 -24.30
C LEU A 1044 -24.08 -5.09 -24.71
N ILE A 1045 -25.34 -5.38 -25.04
CA ILE A 1045 -26.33 -4.36 -25.42
C ILE A 1045 -27.24 -4.09 -24.22
N ILE A 1046 -27.35 -2.82 -23.82
CA ILE A 1046 -28.22 -2.36 -22.73
C ILE A 1046 -29.21 -1.33 -23.28
N SER A 1047 -30.51 -1.62 -23.17
CA SER A 1047 -31.56 -0.69 -23.60
C SER A 1047 -31.96 0.25 -22.45
N ILE A 1048 -32.01 1.54 -22.73
CA ILE A 1048 -32.40 2.59 -21.79
C ILE A 1048 -33.55 3.38 -22.40
N ASP A 1049 -34.71 3.34 -21.74
CA ASP A 1049 -35.87 4.13 -22.09
C ASP A 1049 -35.88 5.47 -21.32
N LEU A 1050 -36.01 6.57 -22.05
CA LEU A 1050 -36.05 7.94 -21.56
C LEU A 1050 -37.45 8.56 -21.62
N SER A 1051 -38.47 7.82 -22.08
CA SER A 1051 -39.84 8.31 -22.25
C SER A 1051 -40.58 8.66 -20.94
N SER A 1052 -40.04 8.26 -19.78
CA SER A 1052 -40.65 8.52 -18.47
C SER A 1052 -40.24 9.86 -17.83
N LEU A 1053 -39.67 10.78 -18.60
CA LEU A 1053 -39.20 12.10 -18.17
C LEU A 1053 -40.26 13.19 -18.33
#